data_AF-A0A4U7F7E5-F1
#
_entry.id   AF-A0A4U7F7E5-F1
#
_cell.length_a   1.000
_cell.length_b   1.000
_cell.length_c   1.000
_cell.angle_alpha   90.00
_cell.angle_beta   90.00
_cell.angle_gamma   90.00
#
_symmetry.space_group_name_H-M   'P 1'
#
loop_
_entity.id
_entity.type
_entity.pdbx_description
1 polymer ?
#
loop_
_entity_poly.entity_id
_entity_poly.type
_entity_poly.pdbx_seq_one_letter_code
_entity_poly.pdbx_strand_id
1 'polypeptide(L)'
;MVIMPLSPNATGASNPTHVVRLDADGESRRSVEDKTAGVLGTQTTTQTMTNDNNTRSKANAVFFSVLMVLSMVAAGFAVAPAAADATGVTADSAEDVTINPSGTVTQQVSYNVTFDGANATENVTISTSDVPSSVLSSATTSVDNAAGSGITHDETTLSGQTFTVDFSSANNGSTAYTAEFTTTITHDTTGLGAEDTASGWQYTVADVASTNSDTVSFDLLAPDQRTAGADEVFYGNTVYQGEEGLTFYNDDGTTVSPGALQKTAGDASGTSLTVPIPEDAPTGTYAENADATTSSNYRVVVQQPRISTAEVQYNGNDIDQIASENADQLQIQANWNFPEAENVEITVEDSSGTDITNAVVDNAILDANDGDQSVGLNLRNEDAGEYTVIFEGAGDLDHDEVVQEYTIETTNQDSLIIESGTDTAVQGDNVEYTVSGGLDGNEHIVAIAEDDLRDGDNVTDSLRALRNVGDTEYVGLYSDGSGDIAPGVYNASNEQALIGEYNAHSDLDLEDANDRSDNINYAFAVVKIDGTQAIGSVETQYVDDSSVDVELYNENGNNFDVLGNLTLEDDFSIDVEEGDVTLESPDGSYTVGEEVDVSGTAQSAEEVGIYVQDNNNWEPVNIDGDGTQFISVDSDDTFEETDVVLSSGADPDNDGENEFGGSSSLSFAGQYDIGVIDRADVAPIENDDNSISSSDFSSASSSRYSITVTEGDLSGNFSTINGQLAEGDTIDVQGTAEGQNNVVVAFVDNRGQTEAIEVSVDGDGTFEREDISLSNLNQGTVSGHVISQGRDDVVGDGDNLGNNDDPATISGLRDYIDAGVGSGSGDQIRSRILSNTVDADGSDDLIVSTTFRLNDPTLSVDSVYPEQAEASGINPVATGETLVVSGTTNRQSDDNSITLDMLTQEEDSVASASTDEWGGDGQWSATIDTSDLETGTYIIEADDGDSTDRVEVEIVEERQTDDGEDGSDDGEDGSDDGSDDGTDDGTDDGTDDGTDDGTDDGSDDGSDDGSDDGSDDGGDSTDDGTPGFGALVALVALIAAALLATRRDN
;
A
#
# COMPACT_ATOMS: atom_id res chain seq x y z
N MET A 1 32.11 29.06 18.48
CA MET A 1 31.29 28.85 19.68
C MET A 1 29.90 29.36 19.32
N VAL A 2 29.08 28.48 18.75
CA VAL A 2 27.92 27.88 19.46
C VAL A 2 26.94 28.99 19.82
N ILE A 3 26.12 29.45 18.86
CA ILE A 3 24.86 28.83 18.35
C ILE A 3 23.68 29.11 19.29
N MET A 4 22.69 29.83 18.78
CA MET A 4 21.35 30.12 19.31
C MET A 4 20.40 30.43 18.11
N PRO A 5 19.06 30.45 18.28
CA PRO A 5 18.15 29.89 17.26
C PRO A 5 17.08 30.86 16.66
N LEU A 6 16.15 30.28 15.87
CA LEU A 6 14.80 30.73 15.45
C LEU A 6 14.67 31.79 14.31
N SER A 7 14.12 31.35 13.16
CA SER A 7 13.10 31.98 12.26
C SER A 7 13.28 33.43 11.73
N PRO A 8 12.42 33.95 10.80
CA PRO A 8 11.46 33.31 9.87
C PRO A 8 11.60 33.76 8.37
N ASN A 9 10.75 33.15 7.53
CA ASN A 9 10.04 33.59 6.30
C ASN A 9 10.55 34.68 5.28
N ALA A 10 10.31 34.37 3.99
CA ALA A 10 9.85 35.20 2.85
C ALA A 10 10.72 36.22 2.05
N THR A 11 10.37 36.28 0.74
CA THR A 11 10.58 37.35 -0.29
C THR A 11 11.98 37.60 -0.92
N GLY A 12 11.99 38.04 -2.20
CA GLY A 12 13.15 38.80 -2.76
C GLY A 12 13.54 38.62 -4.25
N ALA A 13 12.63 38.80 -5.20
CA ALA A 13 12.88 38.68 -6.66
C ALA A 13 14.07 39.48 -7.25
N SER A 14 14.69 39.00 -8.35
CA SER A 14 14.75 39.72 -9.65
C SER A 14 15.60 39.06 -10.77
N ASN A 15 15.05 39.11 -11.99
CA ASN A 15 15.69 38.85 -13.31
C ASN A 15 16.56 40.10 -13.72
N PRO A 16 17.22 40.26 -14.91
CA PRO A 16 17.12 39.47 -16.16
C PRO A 16 18.42 39.22 -17.00
N THR A 17 18.27 38.37 -18.03
CA THR A 17 18.92 38.41 -19.37
C THR A 17 20.45 38.51 -19.54
N HIS A 18 21.00 37.60 -20.36
CA HIS A 18 21.50 38.02 -21.68
C HIS A 18 21.47 36.92 -22.75
N VAL A 19 21.03 37.27 -23.97
CA VAL A 19 20.97 36.41 -25.17
C VAL A 19 22.16 36.68 -26.09
N VAL A 20 22.61 35.68 -26.88
CA VAL A 20 22.92 35.74 -28.34
C VAL A 20 23.63 34.47 -28.84
N ARG A 21 23.13 33.89 -29.95
CA ARG A 21 23.74 32.78 -30.74
C ARG A 21 24.89 33.28 -31.61
N LEU A 22 25.75 32.38 -32.13
CA LEU A 22 26.29 32.46 -33.50
C LEU A 22 27.06 31.19 -33.94
N ASP A 23 27.06 30.91 -35.24
CA ASP A 23 27.52 29.67 -35.86
C ASP A 23 28.95 29.72 -36.47
N ALA A 24 29.46 28.52 -36.76
CA ALA A 24 30.33 28.15 -37.90
C ALA A 24 31.86 28.43 -37.91
N ASP A 25 32.50 27.72 -38.86
CA ASP A 25 33.83 27.86 -39.49
C ASP A 25 35.15 27.63 -38.70
N GLY A 26 35.78 26.47 -38.94
CA GLY A 26 36.84 26.42 -39.98
C GLY A 26 38.33 26.34 -39.58
N GLU A 27 38.93 25.16 -39.75
CA GLU A 27 40.36 24.87 -40.09
C GLU A 27 41.54 25.46 -39.26
N SER A 28 42.44 24.58 -38.76
CA SER A 28 43.91 24.69 -39.00
C SER A 28 44.79 23.49 -38.58
N ARG A 29 44.83 22.47 -39.45
CA ARG A 29 46.04 21.73 -39.93
C ARG A 29 47.34 21.68 -39.07
N ARG A 30 47.87 20.46 -38.80
CA ARG A 30 49.12 19.93 -39.46
C ARG A 30 49.63 18.52 -39.04
N SER A 31 49.79 17.64 -40.05
CA SER A 31 50.90 16.65 -40.25
C SER A 31 51.06 15.45 -39.28
N VAL A 32 51.35 14.20 -39.71
CA VAL A 32 51.83 13.61 -41.01
C VAL A 32 51.14 12.25 -41.29
N GLU A 33 51.20 11.79 -42.55
CA GLU A 33 51.01 10.41 -43.10
C GLU A 33 51.71 9.28 -42.28
N ASP A 34 51.41 7.97 -42.43
CA ASP A 34 51.25 7.19 -43.69
C ASP A 34 50.32 5.93 -43.62
N LYS A 35 50.30 5.10 -44.67
CA LYS A 35 49.15 4.31 -45.18
C LYS A 35 49.08 2.79 -44.88
N THR A 36 47.90 2.23 -45.20
CA THR A 36 47.59 0.90 -45.80
C THR A 36 47.55 -0.40 -44.96
N ALA A 37 46.32 -0.78 -44.58
CA ALA A 37 45.59 -2.03 -44.91
C ALA A 37 46.32 -3.36 -45.23
N GLY A 38 45.82 -4.51 -44.70
CA GLY A 38 46.23 -5.83 -45.21
C GLY A 38 45.88 -7.15 -44.47
N VAL A 39 44.64 -7.37 -44.00
CA VAL A 39 43.90 -8.67 -43.90
C VAL A 39 44.64 -10.02 -43.63
N LEU A 40 44.24 -10.70 -42.52
CA LEU A 40 44.38 -12.14 -42.14
C LEU A 40 45.76 -12.79 -41.87
N GLY A 41 45.86 -13.57 -40.78
CA GLY A 41 46.92 -14.57 -40.56
C GLY A 41 47.05 -15.09 -39.11
N THR A 42 46.78 -16.37 -38.87
CA THR A 42 46.84 -17.02 -37.53
C THR A 42 48.22 -17.57 -37.15
N GLN A 43 48.74 -17.21 -35.97
CA GLN A 43 49.46 -18.07 -35.00
C GLN A 43 50.12 -17.25 -33.88
N THR A 44 50.13 -17.79 -32.66
CA THR A 44 50.96 -17.27 -31.54
C THR A 44 51.75 -18.43 -30.93
N THR A 45 53.05 -18.22 -30.68
CA THR A 45 53.96 -19.21 -30.09
C THR A 45 54.48 -18.71 -28.74
N THR A 46 54.34 -19.51 -27.69
CA THR A 46 54.88 -19.21 -26.36
C THR A 46 56.41 -19.33 -26.35
N GLN A 47 57.11 -18.39 -25.69
CA GLN A 47 58.57 -18.46 -25.50
C GLN A 47 58.95 -18.94 -24.10
N THR A 48 60.03 -19.71 -24.05
CA THR A 48 60.64 -20.25 -22.82
C THR A 48 61.62 -19.25 -22.18
N MET A 49 61.72 -19.27 -20.84
CA MET A 49 62.93 -18.88 -20.13
C MET A 49 63.27 -19.95 -19.08
N THR A 50 64.56 -20.24 -18.94
CA THR A 50 65.10 -21.36 -18.13
C THR A 50 65.81 -20.86 -16.88
N ASN A 51 65.84 -21.67 -15.82
CA ASN A 51 66.87 -21.60 -14.79
C ASN A 51 67.25 -23.02 -14.34
N ASP A 52 68.53 -23.37 -14.44
CA ASP A 52 69.08 -24.65 -13.98
C ASP A 52 69.44 -24.61 -12.49
N ASN A 53 69.29 -25.74 -11.79
CA ASN A 53 70.26 -26.11 -10.76
C ASN A 53 70.42 -27.64 -10.61
N ASN A 54 71.57 -28.09 -10.11
CA ASN A 54 72.07 -29.46 -10.34
C ASN A 54 72.02 -30.38 -9.11
N THR A 55 71.22 -31.45 -9.18
CA THR A 55 71.34 -32.60 -8.24
C THR A 55 71.21 -33.99 -8.88
N ARG A 56 70.84 -34.12 -10.17
CA ARG A 56 70.73 -35.43 -10.85
C ARG A 56 72.10 -35.97 -11.28
N SER A 57 72.66 -36.90 -10.49
CA SER A 57 74.00 -37.46 -10.76
C SER A 57 74.13 -38.99 -10.63
N LYS A 58 73.06 -39.73 -10.26
CA LYS A 58 73.18 -41.18 -9.95
C LYS A 58 72.10 -42.14 -10.50
N ALA A 59 70.93 -41.68 -10.93
CA ALA A 59 69.87 -42.58 -11.41
C ALA A 59 69.83 -42.76 -12.95
N ASN A 60 70.21 -41.75 -13.74
CA ASN A 60 70.08 -41.79 -15.19
C ASN A 60 71.29 -42.42 -15.91
N ALA A 61 71.35 -43.76 -15.94
CA ALA A 61 72.19 -44.51 -16.87
C ALA A 61 71.49 -45.80 -17.30
N VAL A 62 71.49 -46.07 -18.62
CA VAL A 62 70.84 -47.23 -19.28
C VAL A 62 69.30 -47.15 -19.33
N PHE A 63 68.79 -46.45 -20.34
CA PHE A 63 67.52 -46.78 -20.99
C PHE A 63 67.67 -46.54 -22.51
N PHE A 64 68.29 -47.49 -23.21
CA PHE A 64 68.33 -47.54 -24.69
C PHE A 64 68.89 -48.86 -25.28
N SER A 65 68.44 -50.04 -24.83
CA SER A 65 68.72 -51.30 -25.57
C SER A 65 67.89 -52.52 -25.10
N VAL A 66 66.63 -52.66 -25.54
CA VAL A 66 65.89 -53.93 -25.48
C VAL A 66 65.45 -54.34 -26.89
N LEU A 67 66.37 -54.99 -27.61
CA LEU A 67 66.09 -55.77 -28.83
C LEU A 67 67.24 -56.77 -29.13
N MET A 68 68.02 -57.16 -28.11
CA MET A 68 69.21 -58.02 -28.33
C MET A 68 69.75 -58.79 -27.09
N VAL A 69 68.92 -59.13 -26.09
CA VAL A 69 69.34 -60.02 -24.98
C VAL A 69 68.27 -61.08 -24.66
N LEU A 70 67.95 -61.94 -25.63
CA LEU A 70 67.20 -63.18 -25.40
C LEU A 70 68.09 -64.40 -25.72
N SER A 71 69.30 -64.40 -25.16
CA SER A 71 70.26 -65.49 -25.37
C SER A 71 71.20 -65.68 -24.18
N MET A 72 71.36 -66.93 -23.76
CA MET A 72 72.38 -67.44 -22.83
C MET A 72 72.09 -67.41 -21.31
N VAL A 73 70.89 -67.83 -20.90
CA VAL A 73 70.72 -68.54 -19.61
C VAL A 73 70.63 -70.04 -19.88
N ALA A 74 71.79 -70.71 -19.90
CA ALA A 74 71.87 -72.17 -20.02
C ALA A 74 71.97 -72.82 -18.63
N ALA A 75 70.92 -72.70 -17.83
CA ALA A 75 70.79 -73.42 -16.57
C ALA A 75 70.42 -74.89 -16.82
N GLY A 76 71.15 -75.82 -16.20
CA GLY A 76 71.01 -77.26 -16.47
C GLY A 76 69.88 -77.91 -15.67
N PHE A 77 68.63 -77.81 -16.16
CA PHE A 77 67.49 -78.51 -15.57
C PHE A 77 67.57 -80.04 -15.75
N ALA A 78 67.06 -80.77 -14.76
CA ALA A 78 66.94 -82.22 -14.83
C ALA A 78 65.68 -82.61 -15.62
N VAL A 79 65.78 -83.67 -16.44
CA VAL A 79 64.77 -83.99 -17.46
C VAL A 79 63.48 -84.56 -16.83
N ALA A 80 62.49 -83.69 -16.64
CA ALA A 80 61.07 -84.01 -16.77
C ALA A 80 60.76 -84.38 -18.25
N PRO A 81 59.67 -85.10 -18.58
CA PRO A 81 59.29 -85.34 -19.97
C PRO A 81 59.05 -84.01 -20.70
N ALA A 82 59.44 -83.94 -21.97
CA ALA A 82 59.24 -82.74 -22.78
C ALA A 82 57.74 -82.51 -23.03
N ALA A 83 57.20 -81.49 -22.37
CA ALA A 83 55.97 -80.81 -22.70
C ALA A 83 56.11 -80.03 -24.02
N ALA A 84 55.05 -79.35 -24.44
CA ALA A 84 55.06 -78.42 -25.56
C ALA A 84 55.34 -76.97 -25.08
N ASP A 85 55.72 -76.13 -26.03
CA ASP A 85 55.78 -74.68 -25.86
C ASP A 85 54.40 -74.09 -26.24
N ALA A 86 53.85 -73.24 -25.36
CA ALA A 86 52.50 -72.70 -25.51
C ALA A 86 52.28 -72.02 -26.87
N THR A 87 51.24 -72.40 -27.59
CA THR A 87 51.06 -71.99 -29.01
C THR A 87 50.57 -70.55 -29.19
N GLY A 88 50.16 -69.91 -28.10
CA GLY A 88 49.98 -68.47 -27.98
C GLY A 88 49.90 -68.04 -26.52
N VAL A 89 50.45 -66.87 -26.19
CA VAL A 89 50.46 -66.25 -24.86
C VAL A 89 50.22 -64.75 -25.06
N THR A 90 49.32 -64.15 -24.29
CA THR A 90 49.16 -62.68 -24.16
C THR A 90 49.14 -62.29 -22.68
N ALA A 91 49.55 -61.07 -22.37
CA ALA A 91 49.59 -60.53 -21.00
C ALA A 91 48.54 -59.41 -20.91
N ASP A 92 47.49 -59.62 -20.11
CA ASP A 92 46.25 -58.86 -20.25
C ASP A 92 46.13 -57.76 -19.19
N SER A 93 46.51 -58.03 -17.93
CA SER A 93 46.60 -57.01 -16.87
C SER A 93 47.62 -57.36 -15.79
N ALA A 94 48.12 -56.33 -15.12
CA ALA A 94 48.78 -56.39 -13.83
C ALA A 94 48.31 -55.16 -13.04
N GLU A 95 47.83 -55.34 -11.82
CA GLU A 95 47.39 -54.24 -10.95
C GLU A 95 48.60 -53.41 -10.51
N ASP A 96 48.45 -52.09 -10.29
CA ASP A 96 49.51 -51.28 -9.70
C ASP A 96 49.75 -51.68 -8.23
N VAL A 97 50.95 -51.41 -7.72
CA VAL A 97 51.39 -51.87 -6.39
C VAL A 97 51.62 -50.67 -5.48
N THR A 98 50.68 -50.39 -4.59
CA THR A 98 50.85 -49.49 -3.45
C THR A 98 51.97 -50.01 -2.53
N ILE A 99 52.86 -49.13 -2.07
CA ILE A 99 53.85 -49.47 -1.06
C ILE A 99 53.16 -49.65 0.31
N ASN A 100 53.33 -50.82 0.94
CA ASN A 100 53.07 -50.98 2.38
C ASN A 100 54.40 -50.94 3.15
N PRO A 101 54.72 -49.85 3.88
CA PRO A 101 56.00 -49.73 4.58
C PRO A 101 56.21 -50.77 5.69
N SER A 102 55.14 -51.40 6.17
CA SER A 102 55.13 -52.31 7.31
C SER A 102 55.20 -53.81 6.96
N GLY A 103 55.08 -54.18 5.69
CA GLY A 103 55.01 -55.59 5.29
C GLY A 103 54.97 -55.87 3.79
N THR A 104 54.23 -56.91 3.42
CA THR A 104 54.15 -57.48 2.06
C THR A 104 52.82 -57.18 1.38
N VAL A 105 52.84 -56.87 0.07
CA VAL A 105 51.66 -56.59 -0.76
C VAL A 105 51.50 -57.67 -1.82
N THR A 106 50.27 -58.05 -2.15
CA THR A 106 49.96 -59.03 -3.21
C THR A 106 49.35 -58.34 -4.42
N GLN A 107 49.86 -58.66 -5.60
CA GLN A 107 49.43 -58.14 -6.91
C GLN A 107 48.90 -59.29 -7.76
N GLN A 108 47.82 -59.09 -8.51
CA GLN A 108 47.38 -60.06 -9.51
C GLN A 108 47.93 -59.72 -10.90
N VAL A 109 48.37 -60.76 -11.63
CA VAL A 109 48.82 -60.68 -13.02
C VAL A 109 47.99 -61.67 -13.84
N SER A 110 47.16 -61.15 -14.74
CA SER A 110 46.27 -61.93 -15.61
C SER A 110 46.86 -62.08 -17.01
N TYR A 111 46.81 -63.31 -17.53
CA TYR A 111 47.37 -63.66 -18.84
C TYR A 111 46.62 -64.83 -19.49
N ASN A 112 46.44 -64.75 -20.80
CA ASN A 112 45.76 -65.76 -21.60
C ASN A 112 46.77 -66.73 -22.24
N VAL A 113 46.50 -68.03 -22.13
CA VAL A 113 47.33 -69.12 -22.71
C VAL A 113 46.49 -69.95 -23.67
N THR A 114 47.03 -70.19 -24.87
CA THR A 114 46.37 -70.93 -25.95
C THR A 114 46.97 -72.34 -26.11
N PHE A 115 46.11 -73.34 -26.08
CA PHE A 115 46.43 -74.77 -26.16
C PHE A 115 45.95 -75.34 -27.50
N ASP A 116 46.81 -75.97 -28.30
CA ASP A 116 46.44 -76.49 -29.65
C ASP A 116 45.76 -77.88 -29.63
N GLY A 117 44.94 -78.13 -28.61
CA GLY A 117 44.00 -79.26 -28.55
C GLY A 117 44.21 -80.29 -27.43
N ALA A 118 43.79 -81.52 -27.70
CA ALA A 118 43.49 -82.52 -26.68
C ALA A 118 44.72 -83.07 -25.94
N ASN A 119 44.68 -82.98 -24.59
CA ASN A 119 45.73 -83.45 -23.68
C ASN A 119 47.10 -82.75 -23.87
N ALA A 120 47.09 -81.45 -24.15
CA ALA A 120 48.28 -80.62 -24.15
C ALA A 120 48.89 -80.49 -22.73
N THR A 121 50.21 -80.30 -22.69
CA THR A 121 50.95 -79.84 -21.51
C THR A 121 51.85 -78.72 -22.00
N GLU A 122 51.68 -77.53 -21.43
CA GLU A 122 52.33 -76.28 -21.88
C GLU A 122 53.02 -75.64 -20.68
N ASN A 123 54.22 -75.11 -20.86
CA ASN A 123 54.95 -74.40 -19.82
C ASN A 123 55.00 -72.90 -20.15
N VAL A 124 54.58 -72.07 -19.20
CA VAL A 124 54.61 -70.60 -19.32
C VAL A 124 55.51 -70.02 -18.22
N THR A 125 56.20 -68.93 -18.55
CA THR A 125 57.13 -68.23 -17.67
C THR A 125 56.71 -66.79 -17.50
N ILE A 126 56.80 -66.28 -16.28
CA ILE A 126 56.62 -64.87 -15.94
C ILE A 126 57.99 -64.36 -15.49
N SER A 127 58.63 -63.53 -16.33
CA SER A 127 59.92 -62.91 -16.05
C SER A 127 59.73 -61.58 -15.34
N THR A 128 60.34 -61.46 -14.16
CA THR A 128 60.31 -60.27 -13.31
C THR A 128 61.65 -59.52 -13.37
N SER A 129 62.26 -59.47 -14.56
CA SER A 129 63.63 -58.95 -14.78
C SER A 129 63.81 -57.49 -14.37
N ASP A 130 62.72 -56.71 -14.48
CA ASP A 130 62.72 -55.26 -14.36
C ASP A 130 62.32 -54.81 -12.94
N VAL A 131 61.79 -55.74 -12.13
CA VAL A 131 61.51 -55.55 -10.70
C VAL A 131 62.77 -55.89 -9.87
N PRO A 132 63.18 -55.06 -8.89
CA PRO A 132 64.34 -55.36 -8.05
C PRO A 132 64.16 -56.64 -7.21
N SER A 133 65.18 -57.52 -7.20
CA SER A 133 65.14 -58.78 -6.43
C SER A 133 65.12 -58.65 -4.90
N SER A 134 65.13 -57.43 -4.37
CA SER A 134 64.86 -57.13 -2.96
C SER A 134 63.37 -56.93 -2.65
N VAL A 135 62.55 -56.64 -3.66
CA VAL A 135 61.10 -56.36 -3.53
C VAL A 135 60.26 -57.62 -3.81
N LEU A 136 60.85 -58.70 -4.35
CA LEU A 136 60.14 -59.94 -4.67
C LEU A 136 60.27 -60.97 -3.55
N SER A 137 59.16 -61.42 -2.96
CA SER A 137 59.16 -62.43 -1.89
C SER A 137 58.75 -63.83 -2.35
N SER A 138 57.66 -63.95 -3.13
CA SER A 138 57.08 -65.22 -3.61
C SER A 138 56.03 -64.97 -4.71
N ALA A 139 55.47 -66.05 -5.29
CA ALA A 139 54.25 -65.99 -6.08
C ALA A 139 53.50 -67.33 -5.99
N THR A 140 52.19 -67.29 -6.21
CA THR A 140 51.29 -68.44 -6.23
C THR A 140 50.25 -68.27 -7.33
N THR A 141 50.04 -69.29 -8.16
CA THR A 141 49.12 -69.20 -9.31
C THR A 141 47.72 -69.74 -8.96
N SER A 142 46.68 -69.01 -9.38
CA SER A 142 45.27 -69.42 -9.37
C SER A 142 44.84 -69.91 -10.76
N VAL A 143 43.63 -70.45 -10.88
CA VAL A 143 42.98 -70.73 -12.18
C VAL A 143 41.53 -70.28 -12.08
N ASP A 144 41.29 -69.03 -12.46
CA ASP A 144 39.95 -68.47 -12.42
C ASP A 144 39.17 -68.78 -13.71
N ASN A 145 38.06 -69.50 -13.51
CA ASN A 145 36.94 -69.66 -14.43
C ASN A 145 37.20 -70.09 -15.90
N ALA A 146 38.22 -70.93 -16.15
CA ALA A 146 38.37 -71.59 -17.46
C ALA A 146 37.12 -72.43 -17.83
N ALA A 147 36.37 -71.99 -18.85
CA ALA A 147 35.09 -72.55 -19.27
C ALA A 147 35.17 -73.97 -19.89
N GLY A 148 35.46 -74.98 -19.06
CA GLY A 148 35.61 -76.36 -19.56
C GLY A 148 36.22 -77.39 -18.62
N SER A 149 36.12 -77.24 -17.29
CA SER A 149 36.34 -78.27 -16.25
C SER A 149 37.35 -79.39 -16.60
N GLY A 150 38.63 -79.03 -16.74
CA GLY A 150 39.66 -79.99 -17.13
C GLY A 150 41.09 -79.48 -17.26
N ILE A 151 41.44 -78.33 -16.66
CA ILE A 151 42.82 -77.83 -16.63
C ILE A 151 43.35 -77.95 -15.20
N THR A 152 44.61 -78.36 -15.05
CA THR A 152 45.34 -78.44 -13.77
C THR A 152 46.74 -77.85 -13.93
N HIS A 153 47.25 -77.17 -12.90
CA HIS A 153 48.64 -76.69 -12.85
C HIS A 153 49.44 -77.41 -11.74
N ASP A 154 50.77 -77.44 -11.87
CA ASP A 154 51.71 -77.83 -10.80
C ASP A 154 52.35 -76.58 -10.15
N GLU A 155 52.95 -76.73 -8.95
CA GLU A 155 53.44 -75.61 -8.11
C GLU A 155 54.38 -74.61 -8.82
N THR A 156 54.01 -73.33 -8.79
CA THR A 156 54.77 -72.19 -9.30
C THR A 156 56.19 -72.16 -8.72
N THR A 157 57.19 -72.46 -9.55
CA THR A 157 58.59 -72.56 -9.08
C THR A 157 59.38 -71.31 -9.46
N LEU A 158 59.84 -70.55 -8.44
CA LEU A 158 60.73 -69.41 -8.62
C LEU A 158 62.18 -69.87 -8.85
N SER A 159 62.81 -69.41 -9.94
CA SER A 159 64.24 -69.62 -10.19
C SER A 159 64.92 -68.35 -10.71
N GLY A 160 65.51 -67.56 -9.80
CA GLY A 160 66.11 -66.27 -10.13
C GLY A 160 65.06 -65.16 -10.09
N GLN A 161 64.79 -64.54 -11.25
CA GLN A 161 63.71 -63.54 -11.46
C GLN A 161 62.74 -64.05 -12.54
N THR A 162 62.36 -65.33 -12.42
CA THR A 162 61.43 -65.99 -13.33
C THR A 162 60.64 -67.02 -12.55
N PHE A 163 59.32 -66.90 -12.61
CA PHE A 163 58.38 -67.92 -12.17
C PHE A 163 58.02 -68.80 -13.36
N THR A 164 57.99 -70.12 -13.18
CA THR A 164 57.45 -71.06 -14.19
C THR A 164 56.15 -71.66 -13.67
N VAL A 165 55.13 -71.72 -14.54
CA VAL A 165 53.86 -72.39 -14.31
C VAL A 165 53.70 -73.50 -15.37
N ASP A 166 53.47 -74.72 -14.89
CA ASP A 166 53.32 -75.91 -15.72
C ASP A 166 51.83 -76.25 -15.84
N PHE A 167 51.25 -76.06 -17.02
CA PHE A 167 49.83 -76.28 -17.29
C PHE A 167 49.57 -77.64 -17.96
N SER A 168 48.53 -78.33 -17.53
CA SER A 168 48.10 -79.62 -18.06
C SER A 168 46.61 -79.63 -18.37
N SER A 169 46.24 -80.03 -19.59
CA SER A 169 44.85 -80.16 -20.02
C SER A 169 44.42 -81.62 -20.05
N ALA A 170 43.21 -81.91 -19.57
CA ALA A 170 42.53 -83.20 -19.69
C ALA A 170 41.41 -83.18 -20.76
N ASN A 171 41.23 -82.05 -21.46
CA ASN A 171 40.18 -81.91 -22.46
C ASN A 171 40.45 -82.77 -23.70
N ASN A 172 39.39 -83.31 -24.30
CA ASN A 172 39.46 -84.22 -25.46
C ASN A 172 39.00 -83.55 -26.78
N GLY A 173 38.99 -82.21 -26.83
CA GLY A 173 38.67 -81.42 -28.03
C GLY A 173 39.83 -81.35 -29.02
N SER A 174 39.54 -81.46 -30.33
CA SER A 174 40.55 -81.42 -31.40
C SER A 174 40.72 -80.02 -32.03
N THR A 175 40.41 -78.98 -31.28
CA THR A 175 40.44 -77.56 -31.70
C THR A 175 41.17 -76.77 -30.63
N ALA A 176 41.99 -75.81 -31.06
CA ALA A 176 42.65 -74.89 -30.14
C ALA A 176 41.63 -74.13 -29.28
N TYR A 177 42.01 -73.85 -28.04
CA TYR A 177 41.24 -72.99 -27.13
C TYR A 177 42.21 -72.13 -26.30
N THR A 178 41.73 -70.95 -25.89
CA THR A 178 42.44 -70.05 -25.00
C THR A 178 41.77 -70.09 -23.63
N ALA A 179 42.55 -69.98 -22.56
CA ALA A 179 42.06 -69.81 -21.20
C ALA A 179 42.86 -68.72 -20.49
N GLU A 180 42.19 -68.00 -19.61
CA GLU A 180 42.75 -66.96 -18.75
C GLU A 180 43.32 -67.58 -17.47
N PHE A 181 44.39 -67.00 -16.95
CA PHE A 181 45.09 -67.44 -15.75
C PHE A 181 45.59 -66.25 -14.94
N THR A 182 45.46 -66.33 -13.62
CA THR A 182 45.85 -65.27 -12.69
C THR A 182 46.99 -65.77 -11.81
N THR A 183 48.16 -65.14 -11.86
CA THR A 183 49.24 -65.40 -10.90
C THR A 183 49.31 -64.26 -9.90
N THR A 184 49.16 -64.59 -8.61
CA THR A 184 49.37 -63.67 -7.51
C THR A 184 50.87 -63.58 -7.22
N ILE A 185 51.46 -62.40 -7.34
CA ILE A 185 52.86 -62.13 -7.00
C ILE A 185 52.88 -61.37 -5.67
N THR A 186 53.75 -61.79 -4.74
CA THR A 186 53.86 -61.18 -3.42
C THR A 186 55.15 -60.36 -3.32
N HIS A 187 54.98 -59.05 -3.19
CA HIS A 187 56.05 -58.09 -2.99
C HIS A 187 56.37 -57.92 -1.50
N ASP A 188 57.63 -57.66 -1.15
CA ASP A 188 58.08 -57.20 0.16
C ASP A 188 58.44 -55.71 0.04
N THR A 189 57.56 -54.85 0.54
CA THR A 189 57.68 -53.39 0.50
C THR A 189 58.15 -52.82 1.85
N THR A 190 58.57 -53.69 2.78
CA THR A 190 58.95 -53.31 4.15
C THR A 190 60.09 -52.28 4.16
N GLY A 191 59.81 -51.07 4.65
CA GLY A 191 60.78 -49.97 4.71
C GLY A 191 61.06 -49.25 3.39
N LEU A 192 60.14 -49.33 2.41
CA LEU A 192 60.03 -48.37 1.31
C LEU A 192 59.05 -47.24 1.70
N GLY A 193 59.27 -46.03 1.18
CA GLY A 193 58.40 -44.87 1.40
C GLY A 193 57.97 -44.15 0.11
N ALA A 194 57.31 -43.00 0.23
CA ALA A 194 56.77 -42.25 -0.92
C ALA A 194 57.84 -41.77 -1.94
N GLU A 195 59.10 -41.69 -1.54
CA GLU A 195 60.24 -41.35 -2.42
C GLU A 195 60.79 -42.56 -3.21
N ASP A 196 60.36 -43.80 -2.91
CA ASP A 196 60.82 -45.04 -3.56
C ASP A 196 59.93 -45.49 -4.75
N THR A 197 58.97 -44.65 -5.16
CA THR A 197 58.03 -44.90 -6.26
C THR A 197 58.72 -45.09 -7.62
N ALA A 198 58.13 -45.92 -8.49
CA ALA A 198 58.71 -46.23 -9.78
C ALA A 198 57.65 -46.66 -10.81
N SER A 199 57.67 -46.07 -12.00
CA SER A 199 56.69 -46.34 -13.06
C SER A 199 57.23 -47.16 -14.24
N GLY A 200 56.34 -47.89 -14.90
CA GLY A 200 56.59 -48.68 -16.10
C GLY A 200 57.42 -49.94 -15.85
N TRP A 201 57.34 -50.55 -14.66
CA TRP A 201 57.91 -51.88 -14.42
C TRP A 201 57.14 -52.93 -15.21
N GLN A 202 57.83 -53.95 -15.74
CA GLN A 202 57.23 -54.89 -16.69
C GLN A 202 57.39 -56.34 -16.28
N TYR A 203 56.32 -57.10 -16.49
CA TYR A 203 56.34 -58.56 -16.54
C TYR A 203 56.30 -59.03 -17.98
N THR A 204 57.28 -59.84 -18.38
CA THR A 204 57.23 -60.57 -19.65
C THR A 204 56.62 -61.94 -19.41
N VAL A 205 55.47 -62.23 -20.02
CA VAL A 205 54.82 -63.54 -19.98
C VAL A 205 55.14 -64.27 -21.29
N ALA A 206 55.75 -65.44 -21.23
CA ALA A 206 56.27 -66.14 -22.42
C ALA A 206 56.26 -67.68 -22.30
N ASP A 207 56.22 -68.38 -23.44
CA ASP A 207 56.57 -69.80 -23.52
C ASP A 207 58.04 -70.06 -23.11
N VAL A 208 58.35 -71.30 -22.71
CA VAL A 208 59.71 -71.67 -22.28
C VAL A 208 60.77 -71.53 -23.39
N ALA A 209 60.40 -71.70 -24.67
CA ALA A 209 61.27 -71.40 -25.80
C ALA A 209 61.36 -69.90 -26.17
N SER A 210 60.55 -69.04 -25.57
CA SER A 210 60.42 -67.60 -25.88
C SER A 210 60.16 -67.32 -27.37
N THR A 211 59.28 -68.13 -27.98
CA THR A 211 58.76 -67.95 -29.34
C THR A 211 57.44 -67.17 -29.38
N ASN A 212 56.68 -67.18 -28.28
CA ASN A 212 55.47 -66.41 -28.02
C ASN A 212 55.66 -65.68 -26.69
N SER A 213 55.79 -64.35 -26.73
CA SER A 213 55.97 -63.53 -25.53
C SER A 213 55.19 -62.23 -25.63
N ASP A 214 54.62 -61.80 -24.51
CA ASP A 214 53.93 -60.52 -24.37
C ASP A 214 54.35 -59.82 -23.07
N THR A 215 54.02 -58.54 -22.93
CA THR A 215 54.48 -57.71 -21.81
C THR A 215 53.36 -56.85 -21.24
N VAL A 216 53.15 -56.95 -19.93
CA VAL A 216 52.27 -56.05 -19.18
C VAL A 216 53.09 -55.18 -18.23
N SER A 217 52.67 -53.93 -18.06
CA SER A 217 53.32 -52.94 -17.20
C SER A 217 52.47 -52.60 -15.98
N PHE A 218 53.13 -52.27 -14.88
CA PHE A 218 52.54 -51.73 -13.66
C PHE A 218 53.49 -50.69 -13.03
N ASP A 219 52.94 -49.86 -12.16
CA ASP A 219 53.64 -48.85 -11.38
C ASP A 219 53.71 -49.28 -9.90
N LEU A 220 54.82 -48.92 -9.23
CA LEU A 220 54.98 -48.96 -7.78
C LEU A 220 54.61 -47.58 -7.23
N LEU A 221 53.41 -47.49 -6.64
CA LEU A 221 52.81 -46.27 -6.12
C LEU A 221 53.29 -45.97 -4.69
N ALA A 222 53.07 -44.75 -4.23
CA ALA A 222 53.37 -44.34 -2.85
C ALA A 222 52.53 -45.19 -1.87
N PRO A 223 52.84 -45.21 -0.55
CA PRO A 223 51.80 -45.56 0.43
C PRO A 223 50.60 -44.62 0.21
N ASP A 224 49.41 -45.20 0.06
CA ASP A 224 48.22 -44.45 -0.36
C ASP A 224 47.77 -43.41 0.67
N GLN A 225 46.88 -42.52 0.23
CA GLN A 225 46.17 -41.60 1.11
C GLN A 225 45.32 -42.36 2.12
N ARG A 226 44.87 -41.67 3.17
CA ARG A 226 43.95 -42.27 4.14
C ARG A 226 42.66 -42.66 3.41
N THR A 227 42.14 -43.83 3.74
CA THR A 227 40.87 -44.35 3.23
C THR A 227 39.79 -44.09 4.28
N ALA A 228 38.56 -43.83 3.85
CA ALA A 228 37.41 -43.73 4.75
C ALA A 228 37.36 -44.92 5.74
N GLY A 229 37.24 -44.61 7.04
CA GLY A 229 37.25 -45.59 8.13
C GLY A 229 38.63 -46.15 8.52
N ALA A 230 39.74 -45.57 8.05
CA ALA A 230 41.09 -46.00 8.43
C ALA A 230 41.71 -45.14 9.56
N ASP A 231 42.16 -45.80 10.63
CA ASP A 231 42.91 -45.20 11.76
C ASP A 231 44.33 -44.75 11.35
N GLU A 232 44.89 -45.30 10.28
CA GLU A 232 46.28 -45.07 9.87
C GLU A 232 46.49 -43.73 9.18
N VAL A 233 47.12 -42.79 9.90
CA VAL A 233 47.49 -41.47 9.37
C VAL A 233 48.95 -41.48 8.89
N PHE A 234 49.19 -41.01 7.67
CA PHE A 234 50.52 -40.93 7.06
C PHE A 234 51.00 -39.48 6.88
N TYR A 235 52.24 -39.33 6.39
CA TYR A 235 52.89 -38.04 6.21
C TYR A 235 52.16 -37.15 5.20
N GLY A 236 51.58 -36.06 5.71
CA GLY A 236 50.93 -35.02 4.91
C GLY A 236 49.41 -35.12 4.82
N ASN A 237 48.80 -36.21 5.26
CA ASN A 237 47.34 -36.44 5.26
C ASN A 237 46.59 -35.37 6.07
N THR A 238 45.30 -35.22 5.79
CA THR A 238 44.39 -34.47 6.66
C THR A 238 43.95 -35.34 7.84
N VAL A 239 43.74 -34.68 8.97
CA VAL A 239 42.97 -35.16 10.13
C VAL A 239 41.95 -34.08 10.48
N TYR A 240 40.82 -34.47 11.03
CA TYR A 240 39.67 -33.59 11.25
C TYR A 240 39.44 -33.38 12.74
N GLN A 241 38.84 -32.24 13.10
CA GLN A 241 38.25 -32.04 14.43
C GLN A 241 37.18 -33.12 14.67
N GLY A 242 37.12 -33.70 15.87
CA GLY A 242 36.25 -34.84 16.22
C GLY A 242 37.00 -36.17 16.38
N GLU A 243 37.81 -36.54 15.38
CA GLU A 243 38.33 -37.91 15.18
C GLU A 243 38.95 -38.60 16.42
N GLU A 244 38.47 -39.81 16.75
CA GLU A 244 39.14 -40.76 17.65
C GLU A 244 40.05 -41.72 16.86
N GLY A 245 40.48 -42.85 17.45
CA GLY A 245 41.21 -43.95 16.78
C GLY A 245 42.68 -43.70 16.38
N LEU A 246 43.00 -42.52 15.85
CA LEU A 246 44.15 -42.22 14.98
C LEU A 246 45.52 -42.74 15.47
N THR A 247 46.20 -43.46 14.58
CA THR A 247 47.60 -43.89 14.74
C THR A 247 48.46 -43.34 13.60
N PHE A 248 49.44 -42.50 13.96
CA PHE A 248 50.31 -41.80 13.01
C PHE A 248 51.57 -42.63 12.67
N TYR A 249 51.93 -42.78 11.40
CA TYR A 249 53.03 -43.64 10.93
C TYR A 249 54.07 -42.90 10.06
N ASN A 250 55.34 -42.98 10.46
CA ASN A 250 56.49 -42.56 9.64
C ASN A 250 56.68 -43.46 8.41
N ASP A 251 57.41 -42.93 7.42
CA ASP A 251 57.88 -43.64 6.22
C ASP A 251 58.65 -44.95 6.51
N ASP A 252 59.21 -45.13 7.72
CA ASP A 252 59.91 -46.34 8.15
C ASP A 252 59.01 -47.34 8.91
N GLY A 253 57.69 -47.10 8.93
CA GLY A 253 56.70 -47.91 9.63
C GLY A 253 56.67 -47.71 11.16
N THR A 254 57.41 -46.74 11.71
CA THR A 254 57.37 -46.45 13.15
C THR A 254 56.25 -45.47 13.52
N THR A 255 55.59 -45.73 14.66
CA THR A 255 54.50 -44.87 15.16
C THR A 255 55.01 -43.54 15.70
N VAL A 256 54.47 -42.43 15.21
CA VAL A 256 54.69 -41.08 15.74
C VAL A 256 53.75 -40.84 16.94
N SER A 257 54.24 -40.14 17.96
CA SER A 257 53.40 -39.76 19.11
C SER A 257 52.64 -38.46 18.79
N PRO A 258 51.30 -38.42 18.93
CA PRO A 258 50.52 -37.19 18.61
C PRO A 258 51.06 -35.96 19.34
N GLY A 259 51.42 -36.10 20.62
CA GLY A 259 51.96 -35.02 21.44
C GLY A 259 53.33 -34.47 20.99
N ALA A 260 54.05 -35.15 20.09
CA ALA A 260 55.25 -34.61 19.45
C ALA A 260 54.90 -33.60 18.34
N LEU A 261 53.77 -33.81 17.64
CA LEU A 261 53.26 -32.95 16.59
C LEU A 261 52.79 -31.63 17.20
N GLN A 262 53.37 -30.52 16.77
CA GLN A 262 53.03 -29.19 17.26
C GLN A 262 52.63 -28.28 16.10
N LYS A 263 51.63 -27.41 16.33
CA LYS A 263 51.13 -26.46 15.34
C LYS A 263 52.25 -25.52 14.87
N THR A 264 52.50 -25.47 13.57
CA THR A 264 53.69 -24.81 13.01
C THR A 264 53.56 -23.31 12.81
N ALA A 265 52.35 -22.74 12.85
CA ALA A 265 52.08 -21.33 12.60
C ALA A 265 50.79 -20.82 13.26
N GLY A 266 50.59 -19.49 13.27
CA GLY A 266 49.43 -18.83 13.87
C GLY A 266 49.54 -18.66 15.40
N ASP A 267 48.52 -18.03 16.00
CA ASP A 267 48.54 -17.63 17.42
C ASP A 267 48.56 -18.81 18.41
N ALA A 268 48.15 -20.00 17.96
CA ALA A 268 48.22 -21.26 18.69
C ALA A 268 49.47 -22.11 18.35
N SER A 269 50.52 -21.51 17.76
CA SER A 269 51.75 -22.24 17.42
C SER A 269 52.47 -22.80 18.66
N GLY A 270 53.00 -24.02 18.54
CA GLY A 270 53.62 -24.75 19.65
C GLY A 270 52.64 -25.53 20.53
N THR A 271 51.33 -25.46 20.27
CA THR A 271 50.34 -26.38 20.85
C THR A 271 50.54 -27.78 20.26
N SER A 272 50.69 -28.79 21.12
CA SER A 272 50.76 -30.21 20.73
C SER A 272 49.40 -30.74 20.27
N LEU A 273 49.40 -31.71 19.36
CA LEU A 273 48.20 -32.49 18.99
C LEU A 273 47.88 -33.55 20.08
N THR A 274 46.61 -33.91 20.18
CA THR A 274 46.09 -35.00 21.03
C THR A 274 45.24 -35.95 20.19
N VAL A 275 45.00 -37.17 20.68
CA VAL A 275 43.96 -38.08 20.16
C VAL A 275 43.04 -38.41 21.36
N PRO A 276 41.70 -38.31 21.22
CA PRO A 276 40.97 -37.79 20.06
C PRO A 276 41.36 -36.35 19.71
N ILE A 277 41.06 -35.94 18.48
CA ILE A 277 41.27 -34.57 18.00
C ILE A 277 40.10 -33.72 18.53
N PRO A 278 40.31 -32.75 19.44
CA PRO A 278 39.21 -31.98 19.99
C PRO A 278 38.42 -31.23 18.91
N GLU A 279 37.11 -31.09 19.09
CA GLU A 279 36.27 -30.20 18.27
C GLU A 279 36.85 -28.77 18.21
N ASP A 280 37.46 -28.27 19.30
CA ASP A 280 38.10 -26.94 19.34
C ASP A 280 39.58 -26.91 18.87
N ALA A 281 40.08 -28.00 18.27
CA ALA A 281 41.50 -28.13 17.91
C ALA A 281 41.95 -27.07 16.88
N PRO A 282 42.97 -26.25 17.17
CA PRO A 282 43.34 -25.15 16.28
C PRO A 282 43.85 -25.60 14.89
N THR A 283 42.98 -25.55 13.87
CA THR A 283 43.24 -25.96 12.46
C THR A 283 44.53 -25.44 11.81
N GLY A 284 45.09 -26.22 10.89
CA GLY A 284 46.34 -25.95 10.15
C GLY A 284 47.39 -27.05 10.33
N THR A 285 48.62 -26.80 9.88
CA THR A 285 49.70 -27.81 9.90
C THR A 285 50.28 -28.06 11.29
N TYR A 286 50.43 -29.33 11.66
CA TYR A 286 51.13 -29.81 12.84
C TYR A 286 52.34 -30.67 12.41
N ALA A 287 53.48 -30.55 13.09
CA ALA A 287 54.69 -31.31 12.75
C ALA A 287 55.58 -31.60 13.97
N GLU A 288 56.41 -32.64 13.93
CA GLU A 288 57.30 -33.05 15.04
C GLU A 288 58.34 -31.99 15.46
N ASN A 289 58.55 -30.94 14.67
CA ASN A 289 59.43 -29.82 15.02
C ASN A 289 59.02 -28.53 14.30
N ALA A 290 58.24 -27.69 14.99
CA ALA A 290 57.67 -26.45 14.44
C ALA A 290 58.69 -25.37 13.99
N ASP A 291 59.94 -25.43 14.43
CA ASP A 291 61.01 -24.44 14.10
C ASP A 291 61.90 -24.88 12.92
N ALA A 292 61.59 -26.01 12.27
CA ALA A 292 62.44 -26.62 11.24
C ALA A 292 61.98 -26.30 9.80
N THR A 293 62.72 -25.44 9.11
CA THR A 293 62.50 -25.04 7.71
C THR A 293 62.98 -26.09 6.68
N THR A 294 62.74 -27.38 6.95
CA THR A 294 63.22 -28.52 6.16
C THR A 294 62.12 -29.58 5.99
N SER A 295 61.81 -29.94 4.74
CA SER A 295 60.68 -30.80 4.33
C SER A 295 60.82 -32.30 4.68
N SER A 296 61.44 -32.65 5.80
CA SER A 296 61.86 -34.02 6.16
C SER A 296 61.54 -34.41 7.60
N ASN A 297 60.51 -33.80 8.19
CA ASN A 297 59.97 -34.15 9.51
C ASN A 297 58.49 -34.48 9.33
N TYR A 298 57.97 -35.43 10.10
CA TYR A 298 56.57 -35.84 9.98
C TYR A 298 55.61 -34.66 10.24
N ARG A 299 54.54 -34.57 9.43
CA ARG A 299 53.48 -33.56 9.53
C ARG A 299 52.10 -34.12 9.16
N VAL A 300 51.06 -33.46 9.62
CA VAL A 300 49.66 -33.60 9.19
C VAL A 300 49.00 -32.22 9.10
N VAL A 301 47.80 -32.13 8.55
CA VAL A 301 46.96 -30.92 8.55
C VAL A 301 45.69 -31.19 9.35
N VAL A 302 45.41 -30.39 10.38
CA VAL A 302 44.11 -30.40 11.08
C VAL A 302 43.13 -29.51 10.34
N GLN A 303 41.95 -30.00 9.98
CA GLN A 303 40.86 -29.23 9.38
C GLN A 303 39.55 -29.38 10.17
N GLN A 304 38.59 -28.49 9.90
CA GLN A 304 37.21 -28.68 10.36
C GLN A 304 36.49 -29.58 9.36
N PRO A 305 35.81 -30.65 9.81
CA PRO A 305 34.85 -31.36 8.98
C PRO A 305 33.66 -30.45 8.66
N ARG A 306 33.09 -30.60 7.48
CA ARG A 306 31.82 -29.99 7.08
C ARG A 306 31.22 -30.73 5.90
N ILE A 307 29.90 -30.70 5.86
CA ILE A 307 29.10 -30.89 4.66
C ILE A 307 28.81 -29.47 4.13
N SER A 308 29.02 -29.23 2.84
CA SER A 308 28.93 -27.91 2.18
C SER A 308 27.74 -27.78 1.23
N THR A 309 27.11 -28.91 0.91
CA THR A 309 25.90 -29.08 0.12
C THR A 309 25.16 -30.26 0.75
N ALA A 310 23.88 -30.09 1.05
CA ALA A 310 23.01 -31.07 1.71
C ALA A 310 21.57 -30.73 1.31
N GLU A 311 21.13 -31.21 0.15
CA GLU A 311 19.91 -30.76 -0.53
C GLU A 311 19.16 -31.92 -1.21
N VAL A 312 17.86 -31.75 -1.45
CA VAL A 312 17.04 -32.68 -2.24
C VAL A 312 16.69 -32.02 -3.57
N GLN A 313 17.11 -32.66 -4.67
CA GLN A 313 16.92 -32.13 -6.01
C GLN A 313 15.83 -32.85 -6.79
N TYR A 314 15.12 -32.10 -7.65
CA TYR A 314 14.30 -32.61 -8.74
C TYR A 314 14.79 -32.04 -10.07
N ASN A 315 15.06 -32.91 -11.05
CA ASN A 315 15.69 -32.57 -12.34
C ASN A 315 17.03 -31.80 -12.27
N GLY A 316 17.67 -31.71 -11.10
CA GLY A 316 18.93 -30.98 -10.87
C GLY A 316 18.74 -29.57 -10.30
N ASN A 317 17.52 -29.19 -9.90
CA ASN A 317 17.24 -28.01 -9.08
C ASN A 317 16.93 -28.47 -7.64
N ASP A 318 17.38 -27.69 -6.65
CA ASP A 318 16.99 -27.78 -5.23
C ASP A 318 15.48 -27.52 -5.06
N ILE A 319 14.75 -28.29 -4.24
CA ILE A 319 13.29 -28.14 -4.04
C ILE A 319 12.77 -28.53 -2.63
N ASP A 320 12.22 -27.57 -1.91
CA ASP A 320 11.66 -27.76 -0.56
C ASP A 320 10.25 -28.43 -0.56
N GLN A 321 9.54 -28.47 -1.69
CA GLN A 321 8.23 -29.13 -1.82
C GLN A 321 7.99 -29.82 -3.19
N ILE A 322 7.23 -30.91 -3.21
CA ILE A 322 6.75 -31.58 -4.44
C ILE A 322 5.38 -32.28 -4.28
N ALA A 323 4.57 -32.37 -5.33
CA ALA A 323 3.36 -33.21 -5.33
C ALA A 323 3.71 -34.70 -5.20
N SER A 324 2.98 -35.45 -4.34
CA SER A 324 3.31 -36.85 -4.01
C SER A 324 3.38 -37.78 -5.22
N GLU A 325 2.61 -37.53 -6.28
CA GLU A 325 2.68 -38.35 -7.48
C GLU A 325 3.97 -38.19 -8.30
N ASN A 326 4.70 -37.10 -8.12
CA ASN A 326 5.95 -36.80 -8.83
C ASN A 326 7.22 -37.07 -7.99
N ALA A 327 7.05 -37.40 -6.71
CA ALA A 327 8.12 -37.70 -5.75
C ALA A 327 8.80 -39.08 -5.94
N ASP A 328 8.97 -39.57 -7.18
CA ASP A 328 9.64 -40.84 -7.50
C ASP A 328 11.02 -40.74 -8.17
N GLN A 329 11.47 -39.51 -8.46
CA GLN A 329 12.73 -39.19 -9.15
C GLN A 329 13.55 -38.11 -8.42
N LEU A 330 13.42 -38.04 -7.08
CA LEU A 330 14.19 -37.13 -6.23
C LEU A 330 15.65 -37.59 -6.11
N GLN A 331 16.56 -36.65 -5.89
CA GLN A 331 17.98 -36.94 -5.65
C GLN A 331 18.49 -36.22 -4.40
N ILE A 332 18.85 -36.97 -3.36
CA ILE A 332 19.61 -36.43 -2.21
C ILE A 332 21.03 -36.18 -2.70
N GLN A 333 21.54 -34.95 -2.63
CA GLN A 333 22.87 -34.53 -3.08
C GLN A 333 23.69 -34.00 -1.92
N ALA A 334 24.92 -34.49 -1.77
CA ALA A 334 25.86 -34.06 -0.73
C ALA A 334 27.24 -33.70 -1.29
N ASN A 335 27.90 -32.72 -0.68
CA ASN A 335 29.31 -32.40 -0.94
C ASN A 335 30.06 -32.17 0.40
N TRP A 336 31.07 -32.98 0.72
CA TRP A 336 31.73 -32.99 2.03
C TRP A 336 33.26 -32.94 1.92
N ASN A 337 33.93 -32.28 2.88
CA ASN A 337 35.38 -32.04 2.80
C ASN A 337 36.24 -33.13 3.47
N PHE A 338 35.65 -34.26 3.88
CA PHE A 338 36.29 -35.33 4.67
C PHE A 338 36.27 -36.76 4.08
N PRO A 339 36.23 -37.00 2.75
CA PRO A 339 36.18 -38.37 2.19
C PRO A 339 37.46 -39.20 2.43
N GLU A 340 38.58 -38.59 2.82
CA GLU A 340 39.78 -39.33 3.27
C GLU A 340 39.70 -39.80 4.74
N ALA A 341 38.66 -39.39 5.48
CA ALA A 341 38.45 -39.76 6.88
C ALA A 341 37.30 -40.76 7.06
N GLU A 342 36.11 -40.42 6.59
CA GLU A 342 34.92 -41.28 6.63
C GLU A 342 33.88 -40.89 5.56
N ASN A 343 32.86 -41.74 5.43
CA ASN A 343 31.72 -41.55 4.54
C ASN A 343 30.65 -40.66 5.20
N VAL A 344 29.68 -40.19 4.41
CA VAL A 344 28.44 -39.59 4.94
C VAL A 344 27.36 -40.66 5.02
N GLU A 345 26.68 -40.77 6.17
CA GLU A 345 25.45 -41.56 6.34
C GLU A 345 24.23 -40.63 6.20
N ILE A 346 23.16 -41.17 5.60
CA ILE A 346 21.92 -40.46 5.29
C ILE A 346 20.79 -41.14 6.04
N THR A 347 20.11 -40.41 6.91
CA THR A 347 18.86 -40.85 7.55
C THR A 347 17.69 -40.04 6.98
N VAL A 348 16.55 -40.68 6.71
CA VAL A 348 15.30 -40.01 6.32
C VAL A 348 14.24 -40.33 7.36
N GLU A 349 13.73 -39.30 8.04
CA GLU A 349 12.61 -39.41 8.99
C GLU A 349 11.30 -38.89 8.40
N ASP A 350 10.19 -39.52 8.78
CA ASP A 350 8.83 -39.00 8.52
C ASP A 350 8.45 -37.86 9.50
N SER A 351 7.34 -37.18 9.23
CA SER A 351 6.72 -36.15 10.10
C SER A 351 6.39 -36.59 11.55
N SER A 352 6.63 -37.86 11.92
CA SER A 352 6.51 -38.36 13.30
C SER A 352 7.86 -38.54 14.03
N GLY A 353 8.98 -38.34 13.33
CA GLY A 353 10.32 -38.68 13.80
C GLY A 353 10.59 -40.19 13.76
N THR A 354 10.15 -40.86 12.68
CA THR A 354 10.42 -42.28 12.43
C THR A 354 11.34 -42.46 11.22
N ASP A 355 12.51 -43.08 11.42
CA ASP A 355 13.39 -43.56 10.34
C ASP A 355 12.63 -44.46 9.34
N ILE A 356 12.54 -43.96 8.11
CA ILE A 356 12.02 -44.66 6.93
C ILE A 356 13.08 -44.87 5.84
N THR A 357 14.34 -44.54 6.10
CA THR A 357 15.47 -44.54 5.14
C THR A 357 15.50 -45.80 4.26
N ASN A 358 15.31 -46.96 4.89
CA ASN A 358 15.35 -48.29 4.27
C ASN A 358 14.15 -48.61 3.34
N ALA A 359 13.15 -47.73 3.27
CA ALA A 359 12.02 -47.81 2.33
C ALA A 359 12.18 -46.85 1.14
N VAL A 360 12.80 -45.68 1.35
CA VAL A 360 12.79 -44.56 0.40
C VAL A 360 14.16 -44.26 -0.25
N VAL A 361 15.26 -44.79 0.27
CA VAL A 361 16.63 -44.63 -0.29
C VAL A 361 17.27 -46.00 -0.58
N ASP A 362 17.81 -46.18 -1.79
CA ASP A 362 18.44 -47.45 -2.24
C ASP A 362 19.81 -47.73 -1.57
N ASN A 363 20.53 -46.68 -1.14
CA ASN A 363 21.84 -46.77 -0.50
C ASN A 363 22.13 -45.57 0.42
N ALA A 364 22.02 -45.76 1.73
CA ALA A 364 22.14 -44.70 2.75
C ALA A 364 23.57 -44.20 3.05
N ILE A 365 24.60 -44.65 2.32
CA ILE A 365 26.01 -44.30 2.60
C ILE A 365 26.66 -43.73 1.34
N LEU A 366 27.19 -42.50 1.43
CA LEU A 366 27.90 -41.82 0.36
C LEU A 366 29.42 -42.00 0.54
N ASP A 367 30.07 -42.62 -0.45
CA ASP A 367 31.45 -43.14 -0.42
C ASP A 367 32.35 -42.59 -1.56
N ALA A 368 31.93 -41.51 -2.22
CA ALA A 368 32.70 -40.84 -3.27
C ALA A 368 34.04 -40.28 -2.76
N ASN A 369 35.13 -40.64 -3.45
CA ASN A 369 36.51 -40.36 -3.00
C ASN A 369 36.91 -38.88 -3.16
N ASP A 370 36.16 -38.12 -3.97
CA ASP A 370 36.26 -36.67 -4.15
C ASP A 370 35.28 -35.88 -3.27
N GLY A 371 34.41 -36.55 -2.52
CA GLY A 371 33.48 -35.94 -1.56
C GLY A 371 32.28 -35.26 -2.22
N ASP A 372 31.80 -35.77 -3.36
CA ASP A 372 30.64 -35.26 -4.08
C ASP A 372 29.79 -36.43 -4.61
N GLN A 373 28.54 -36.56 -4.16
CA GLN A 373 27.68 -37.68 -4.53
C GLN A 373 26.19 -37.36 -4.34
N SER A 374 25.38 -37.91 -5.24
CA SER A 374 23.93 -38.02 -5.05
C SER A 374 23.44 -39.48 -5.01
N VAL A 375 22.32 -39.69 -4.32
CA VAL A 375 21.55 -40.95 -4.28
C VAL A 375 20.07 -40.67 -4.56
N GLY A 376 19.38 -41.62 -5.18
CA GLY A 376 17.94 -41.50 -5.46
C GLY A 376 17.09 -41.63 -4.19
N LEU A 377 16.07 -40.78 -4.09
CA LEU A 377 15.03 -40.76 -3.06
C LEU A 377 13.65 -40.98 -3.73
N ASN A 378 12.77 -41.73 -3.06
CA ASN A 378 11.44 -42.06 -3.59
C ASN A 378 10.39 -42.00 -2.45
N LEU A 379 9.66 -40.89 -2.38
CA LEU A 379 8.60 -40.67 -1.39
C LEU A 379 7.19 -41.01 -1.92
N ARG A 380 7.04 -41.29 -3.22
CA ARG A 380 5.75 -41.52 -3.92
C ARG A 380 4.82 -42.61 -3.33
N ASN A 381 5.33 -43.48 -2.45
CA ASN A 381 4.55 -44.55 -1.82
C ASN A 381 4.18 -44.27 -0.35
N GLU A 382 4.70 -43.19 0.22
CA GLU A 382 4.46 -42.74 1.59
C GLU A 382 3.28 -41.74 1.64
N ASP A 383 2.81 -41.37 2.83
CA ASP A 383 1.70 -40.42 2.99
C ASP A 383 2.20 -38.97 2.81
N ALA A 384 1.36 -38.07 2.29
CA ALA A 384 1.70 -36.65 2.15
C ALA A 384 2.02 -35.96 3.50
N GLY A 385 3.12 -35.21 3.56
CA GLY A 385 3.57 -34.41 4.69
C GLY A 385 5.07 -34.07 4.66
N GLU A 386 5.59 -33.53 5.76
CA GLU A 386 7.02 -33.22 5.93
C GLU A 386 7.90 -34.48 6.06
N TYR A 387 9.07 -34.46 5.43
CA TYR A 387 10.13 -35.46 5.55
C TYR A 387 11.49 -34.78 5.77
N THR A 388 12.26 -35.23 6.76
CA THR A 388 13.59 -34.65 7.04
C THR A 388 14.70 -35.62 6.64
N VAL A 389 15.59 -35.15 5.77
CA VAL A 389 16.83 -35.82 5.37
C VAL A 389 17.98 -35.28 6.24
N ILE A 390 18.58 -36.17 7.01
CA ILE A 390 19.71 -35.90 7.91
C ILE A 390 20.98 -36.43 7.26
N PHE A 391 22.02 -35.61 7.20
CA PHE A 391 23.33 -35.93 6.63
C PHE A 391 24.38 -35.84 7.74
N GLU A 392 25.02 -36.95 8.09
CA GLU A 392 25.99 -37.01 9.20
C GLU A 392 27.25 -37.83 8.86
N GLY A 393 28.33 -37.70 9.63
CA GLY A 393 29.52 -38.53 9.48
C GLY A 393 29.24 -39.97 9.93
N ALA A 394 29.57 -40.96 9.08
CA ALA A 394 29.27 -42.37 9.33
C ALA A 394 30.17 -43.05 10.40
N GLY A 395 30.83 -42.28 11.26
CA GLY A 395 31.86 -42.74 12.19
C GLY A 395 32.00 -41.87 13.44
N ASP A 396 33.06 -41.07 13.50
CA ASP A 396 33.38 -40.17 14.64
C ASP A 396 33.03 -38.70 14.34
N LEU A 397 32.50 -38.38 13.14
CA LEU A 397 32.14 -37.02 12.71
C LEU A 397 30.62 -36.80 12.73
N ASP A 398 29.93 -37.39 13.72
CA ASP A 398 28.48 -37.35 13.97
C ASP A 398 28.03 -36.12 14.81
N HIS A 399 28.93 -35.18 15.11
CA HIS A 399 28.69 -34.09 16.05
C HIS A 399 27.98 -32.86 15.43
N ASP A 400 27.24 -32.10 16.25
CA ASP A 400 26.37 -30.95 15.90
C ASP A 400 26.95 -29.87 14.94
N GLU A 401 28.27 -29.82 14.70
CA GLU A 401 28.88 -28.88 13.74
C GLU A 401 29.02 -29.46 12.31
N VAL A 402 28.81 -30.77 12.14
CA VAL A 402 28.91 -31.50 10.85
C VAL A 402 27.54 -31.86 10.30
N VAL A 403 26.64 -32.32 11.18
CA VAL A 403 25.29 -32.74 10.83
C VAL A 403 24.56 -31.62 10.09
N GLN A 404 23.95 -31.94 8.96
CA GLN A 404 23.02 -31.05 8.24
C GLN A 404 21.65 -31.71 8.16
N GLU A 405 20.60 -30.90 8.24
CA GLU A 405 19.20 -31.33 8.11
C GLU A 405 18.58 -30.55 6.94
N TYR A 406 17.81 -31.24 6.10
CA TYR A 406 17.03 -30.67 5.01
C TYR A 406 15.61 -31.23 5.08
N THR A 407 14.59 -30.39 4.96
CA THR A 407 13.19 -30.84 4.98
C THR A 407 12.56 -30.67 3.61
N ILE A 408 11.90 -31.71 3.12
CA ILE A 408 11.05 -31.68 1.92
C ILE A 408 9.61 -32.04 2.30
N GLU A 409 8.64 -31.25 1.86
CA GLU A 409 7.21 -31.60 2.00
C GLU A 409 6.68 -32.30 0.75
N THR A 410 5.83 -33.31 0.94
CA THR A 410 5.02 -33.89 -0.15
C THR A 410 3.53 -33.56 0.02
N THR A 411 2.88 -33.04 -1.03
CA THR A 411 1.45 -32.66 -0.98
C THR A 411 0.53 -33.69 -1.65
N ASN A 412 -0.78 -33.58 -1.41
CA ASN A 412 -1.81 -34.29 -2.19
C ASN A 412 -2.39 -33.43 -3.34
N GLN A 413 -1.76 -32.29 -3.66
CA GLN A 413 -2.21 -31.41 -4.72
C GLN A 413 -1.54 -31.83 -6.03
N ASP A 414 -2.20 -32.75 -6.72
CA ASP A 414 -1.73 -33.33 -8.00
C ASP A 414 -2.05 -32.43 -9.22
N SER A 415 -2.53 -31.19 -8.99
CA SER A 415 -2.87 -30.21 -10.01
C SER A 415 -2.78 -28.78 -9.46
N LEU A 416 -2.44 -27.84 -10.34
CA LEU A 416 -2.52 -26.40 -10.08
C LEU A 416 -3.99 -25.98 -9.94
N ILE A 417 -4.31 -25.14 -8.96
CA ILE A 417 -5.68 -24.71 -8.59
C ILE A 417 -5.68 -23.21 -8.25
N ILE A 418 -6.76 -22.49 -8.53
CA ILE A 418 -6.99 -21.10 -8.06
C ILE A 418 -8.32 -21.00 -7.30
N GLU A 419 -8.29 -20.40 -6.11
CA GLU A 419 -9.49 -20.17 -5.29
C GLU A 419 -9.46 -18.74 -4.70
N SER A 420 -10.63 -18.11 -4.54
CA SER A 420 -10.80 -16.89 -3.72
C SER A 420 -11.60 -17.18 -2.45
N GLY A 421 -11.49 -16.31 -1.45
CA GLY A 421 -12.31 -16.34 -0.23
C GLY A 421 -13.75 -15.84 -0.43
N THR A 422 -14.08 -15.27 -1.59
CA THR A 422 -15.36 -14.62 -1.91
C THR A 422 -15.80 -14.94 -3.33
N ASP A 423 -17.10 -15.23 -3.50
CA ASP A 423 -17.78 -15.44 -4.79
C ASP A 423 -18.54 -14.20 -5.30
N THR A 424 -18.64 -13.15 -4.47
CA THR A 424 -19.27 -11.85 -4.79
C THR A 424 -18.41 -10.69 -4.30
N ALA A 425 -18.38 -9.58 -5.04
CA ALA A 425 -17.71 -8.33 -4.66
C ALA A 425 -18.55 -7.12 -5.09
N VAL A 426 -18.42 -5.96 -4.43
CA VAL A 426 -18.86 -4.69 -5.03
C VAL A 426 -17.73 -4.18 -5.91
N GLN A 427 -18.02 -3.52 -7.03
CA GLN A 427 -17.01 -2.82 -7.81
C GLN A 427 -16.18 -1.90 -6.89
N GLY A 428 -14.86 -1.88 -7.03
CA GLY A 428 -13.91 -1.23 -6.11
C GLY A 428 -13.41 -2.09 -4.93
N ASP A 429 -14.09 -3.18 -4.57
CA ASP A 429 -13.53 -4.15 -3.64
C ASP A 429 -12.22 -4.74 -4.18
N ASN A 430 -11.37 -5.14 -3.23
CA ASN A 430 -10.07 -5.75 -3.50
C ASN A 430 -10.14 -7.24 -3.18
N VAL A 431 -10.41 -8.05 -4.20
CA VAL A 431 -10.56 -9.50 -4.06
C VAL A 431 -9.19 -10.16 -4.00
N GLU A 432 -8.94 -10.98 -2.98
CA GLU A 432 -7.73 -11.80 -2.83
C GLU A 432 -7.96 -13.18 -3.46
N TYR A 433 -6.97 -13.67 -4.21
CA TYR A 433 -6.96 -15.04 -4.75
C TYR A 433 -5.69 -15.79 -4.32
N THR A 434 -5.81 -17.11 -4.19
CA THR A 434 -4.72 -18.00 -3.83
C THR A 434 -4.55 -19.09 -4.88
N VAL A 435 -3.39 -19.10 -5.54
CA VAL A 435 -2.94 -20.21 -6.39
C VAL A 435 -2.29 -21.28 -5.52
N SER A 436 -2.58 -22.55 -5.76
CA SER A 436 -2.06 -23.69 -5.00
C SER A 436 -1.63 -24.85 -5.91
N GLY A 437 -0.76 -25.74 -5.42
CA GLY A 437 -0.44 -27.01 -6.11
C GLY A 437 0.62 -26.93 -7.22
N GLY A 438 1.31 -25.79 -7.34
CA GLY A 438 2.54 -25.69 -8.13
C GLY A 438 3.75 -26.33 -7.42
N LEU A 439 4.93 -26.22 -8.01
CA LEU A 439 6.21 -26.46 -7.33
C LEU A 439 6.70 -25.16 -6.70
N ASP A 440 7.46 -25.24 -5.60
CA ASP A 440 8.09 -24.06 -5.01
C ASP A 440 8.97 -23.30 -6.04
N GLY A 441 8.90 -21.97 -6.00
CA GLY A 441 9.65 -21.09 -6.89
C GLY A 441 9.18 -21.04 -8.35
N ASN A 442 8.18 -21.83 -8.76
CA ASN A 442 7.63 -21.76 -10.13
C ASN A 442 6.76 -20.52 -10.35
N GLU A 443 6.86 -19.96 -11.56
CA GLU A 443 6.05 -18.84 -12.07
C GLU A 443 4.83 -19.35 -12.85
N HIS A 444 3.65 -18.84 -12.49
CA HIS A 444 2.36 -19.10 -13.13
C HIS A 444 1.70 -17.80 -13.56
N ILE A 445 0.75 -17.87 -14.51
CA ILE A 445 0.05 -16.70 -15.04
C ILE A 445 -1.42 -16.76 -14.61
N VAL A 446 -1.90 -15.67 -14.01
CA VAL A 446 -3.33 -15.43 -13.76
C VAL A 446 -3.79 -14.32 -14.70
N ALA A 447 -4.97 -14.45 -15.30
CA ALA A 447 -5.48 -13.50 -16.30
C ALA A 447 -6.99 -13.24 -16.18
N ILE A 448 -7.42 -12.09 -16.71
CA ILE A 448 -8.80 -11.66 -16.90
C ILE A 448 -8.95 -11.25 -18.37
N ALA A 449 -10.03 -11.62 -19.05
CA ALA A 449 -10.20 -11.39 -20.48
C ALA A 449 -10.66 -9.96 -20.81
N GLU A 450 -10.43 -9.51 -22.05
CA GLU A 450 -10.93 -8.21 -22.57
C GLU A 450 -12.45 -8.04 -22.40
N ASP A 451 -13.22 -9.12 -22.62
CA ASP A 451 -14.69 -9.14 -22.46
C ASP A 451 -15.16 -8.94 -20.99
N ASP A 452 -14.26 -9.00 -19.99
CA ASP A 452 -14.55 -8.89 -18.55
C ASP A 452 -13.94 -7.64 -17.88
N LEU A 453 -13.28 -6.75 -18.66
CA LEU A 453 -12.72 -5.48 -18.17
C LEU A 453 -13.74 -4.33 -18.30
N ARG A 454 -13.65 -3.29 -17.47
CA ARG A 454 -14.64 -2.19 -17.47
C ARG A 454 -14.67 -1.47 -18.83
N ASP A 455 -15.87 -1.38 -19.42
CA ASP A 455 -16.05 -0.82 -20.77
C ASP A 455 -15.72 0.69 -20.77
N GLY A 456 -14.81 1.12 -21.65
CA GLY A 456 -14.32 2.51 -21.73
C GLY A 456 -13.02 2.83 -20.99
N ASP A 457 -12.46 1.91 -20.20
CA ASP A 457 -11.15 2.06 -19.55
C ASP A 457 -10.03 2.38 -20.57
N ASN A 458 -9.09 3.26 -20.20
CA ASN A 458 -7.86 3.42 -20.99
C ASN A 458 -6.80 2.37 -20.58
N VAL A 459 -5.79 2.21 -21.43
CA VAL A 459 -4.71 1.20 -21.29
C VAL A 459 -3.95 1.27 -19.94
N THR A 460 -4.05 2.36 -19.19
CA THR A 460 -3.45 2.52 -17.85
C THR A 460 -4.29 1.94 -16.71
N ASP A 461 -5.60 1.79 -16.93
CA ASP A 461 -6.58 1.41 -15.91
C ASP A 461 -6.86 -0.10 -16.00
N SER A 462 -7.05 -0.62 -17.22
CA SER A 462 -7.01 -2.06 -17.54
C SER A 462 -5.73 -2.76 -17.02
N LEU A 463 -4.61 -2.03 -16.91
CA LEU A 463 -3.33 -2.53 -16.38
C LEU A 463 -3.33 -2.72 -14.85
N ARG A 464 -4.31 -2.17 -14.13
CA ARG A 464 -4.44 -2.24 -12.67
C ARG A 464 -5.47 -3.28 -12.19
N ALA A 465 -6.35 -3.77 -13.08
CA ALA A 465 -7.34 -4.81 -12.78
C ALA A 465 -6.74 -6.02 -12.02
N LEU A 466 -5.46 -6.35 -12.28
CA LEU A 466 -4.66 -7.23 -11.44
C LEU A 466 -3.55 -6.44 -10.71
N ARG A 467 -3.40 -6.70 -9.41
CA ARG A 467 -2.57 -5.91 -8.50
C ARG A 467 -1.20 -6.52 -8.29
N ASN A 468 -0.16 -5.70 -8.32
CA ASN A 468 1.22 -6.13 -8.04
C ASN A 468 1.48 -6.23 -6.52
N VAL A 469 0.82 -7.17 -5.86
CA VAL A 469 0.85 -7.43 -4.40
C VAL A 469 0.97 -8.92 -4.10
N GLY A 470 1.26 -9.27 -2.83
CA GLY A 470 1.47 -10.65 -2.42
C GLY A 470 2.72 -11.23 -3.09
N ASP A 471 2.54 -12.38 -3.73
CA ASP A 471 3.59 -13.16 -4.42
C ASP A 471 3.58 -12.93 -5.94
N THR A 472 2.99 -11.80 -6.36
CA THR A 472 3.03 -11.29 -7.73
C THR A 472 4.41 -10.69 -8.03
N GLU A 473 5.11 -11.21 -9.03
CA GLU A 473 6.41 -10.69 -9.47
C GLU A 473 6.23 -9.48 -10.42
N TYR A 474 5.20 -9.48 -11.28
CA TYR A 474 4.73 -8.30 -12.02
C TYR A 474 3.32 -8.48 -12.62
N VAL A 475 2.71 -7.36 -13.06
CA VAL A 475 1.44 -7.30 -13.80
C VAL A 475 1.61 -6.62 -15.17
N GLY A 476 0.72 -6.94 -16.12
CA GLY A 476 0.82 -6.49 -17.50
C GLY A 476 -0.43 -6.70 -18.35
N LEU A 477 -0.36 -6.22 -19.59
CA LEU A 477 -1.39 -6.41 -20.63
C LEU A 477 -0.83 -7.23 -21.80
N TYR A 478 -1.69 -8.05 -22.41
CA TYR A 478 -1.39 -8.84 -23.61
C TYR A 478 -2.33 -8.47 -24.77
N SER A 479 -1.79 -8.49 -26.00
CA SER A 479 -2.49 -8.23 -27.27
C SER A 479 -1.98 -9.18 -28.36
N ASP A 480 -2.89 -9.75 -29.17
CA ASP A 480 -2.54 -10.60 -30.32
C ASP A 480 -2.00 -9.81 -31.54
N GLY A 481 -2.08 -8.47 -31.49
CA GLY A 481 -1.55 -7.58 -32.53
C GLY A 481 -2.48 -7.37 -33.73
N SER A 482 -3.79 -7.27 -33.50
CA SER A 482 -4.80 -7.08 -34.56
C SER A 482 -4.77 -5.70 -35.26
N GLY A 483 -4.04 -4.71 -34.73
CA GLY A 483 -3.97 -3.32 -35.21
C GLY A 483 -2.58 -2.80 -35.61
N ASP A 484 -2.33 -1.49 -35.39
CA ASP A 484 -1.00 -0.85 -35.54
C ASP A 484 -0.10 -1.04 -34.28
N ILE A 485 -0.57 -1.82 -33.30
CA ILE A 485 0.17 -2.27 -32.12
C ILE A 485 0.92 -3.57 -32.47
N ALA A 486 2.18 -3.71 -32.03
CA ALA A 486 2.91 -4.97 -32.14
C ALA A 486 2.62 -5.85 -30.91
N PRO A 487 2.45 -7.18 -31.06
CA PRO A 487 2.27 -8.07 -29.92
C PRO A 487 3.49 -7.96 -28.98
N GLY A 488 3.22 -7.85 -27.68
CA GLY A 488 4.23 -7.62 -26.65
C GLY A 488 3.61 -7.34 -25.28
N VAL A 489 4.44 -7.41 -24.24
CA VAL A 489 4.03 -7.20 -22.85
C VAL A 489 4.28 -5.75 -22.43
N TYR A 490 3.22 -5.10 -21.94
CA TYR A 490 3.30 -3.85 -21.19
C TYR A 490 3.46 -4.20 -19.70
N ASN A 491 4.35 -3.50 -18.98
CA ASN A 491 4.70 -3.84 -17.60
C ASN A 491 4.76 -2.56 -16.74
N ALA A 492 4.02 -2.53 -15.62
CA ALA A 492 3.89 -1.35 -14.77
C ALA A 492 5.21 -0.93 -14.06
N SER A 493 6.18 -1.84 -13.90
CA SER A 493 7.42 -1.59 -13.16
C SER A 493 8.49 -0.82 -13.95
N ASN A 494 8.30 -0.59 -15.25
CA ASN A 494 9.26 0.11 -16.10
C ASN A 494 8.62 0.76 -17.35
N GLU A 495 9.02 2.02 -17.62
CA GLU A 495 8.65 2.80 -18.83
C GLU A 495 9.31 2.25 -20.12
N GLN A 496 9.49 0.93 -20.25
CA GLN A 496 10.11 0.26 -21.40
C GLN A 496 9.39 -1.05 -21.70
N ALA A 497 8.58 -1.05 -22.76
CA ALA A 497 7.94 -2.25 -23.31
C ALA A 497 8.94 -3.41 -23.44
N LEU A 498 8.61 -4.56 -22.85
CA LEU A 498 9.55 -5.66 -22.75
C LEU A 498 9.56 -6.44 -24.07
N ILE A 499 10.70 -6.35 -24.77
CA ILE A 499 11.15 -7.22 -25.89
C ILE A 499 10.21 -7.41 -27.11
N GLY A 500 10.02 -6.34 -27.89
CA GLY A 500 9.75 -6.44 -29.33
C GLY A 500 10.89 -5.86 -30.17
N GLU A 501 11.70 -6.67 -30.90
CA GLU A 501 12.81 -6.16 -31.74
C GLU A 501 12.33 -5.59 -33.10
N TYR A 502 11.48 -4.56 -33.07
CA TYR A 502 11.16 -3.76 -34.25
C TYR A 502 11.10 -2.25 -33.95
N ASN A 503 11.54 -1.43 -34.90
CA ASN A 503 11.78 0.00 -34.67
C ASN A 503 10.48 0.82 -34.85
N ALA A 504 9.65 0.86 -33.81
CA ALA A 504 8.65 1.92 -33.61
C ALA A 504 9.34 3.23 -33.18
N HIS A 505 8.62 4.37 -33.21
CA HIS A 505 9.21 5.70 -33.04
C HIS A 505 9.30 6.14 -31.57
N SER A 506 10.27 7.01 -31.27
CA SER A 506 10.54 7.54 -29.92
C SER A 506 9.69 8.76 -29.58
N ASP A 507 8.45 8.78 -30.05
CA ASP A 507 7.41 9.76 -29.75
C ASP A 507 6.14 8.92 -29.46
N LEU A 508 6.00 8.46 -28.21
CA LEU A 508 4.74 7.95 -27.67
C LEU A 508 4.13 9.10 -26.87
N ASP A 509 3.40 9.97 -27.57
CA ASP A 509 2.55 10.96 -26.92
C ASP A 509 1.36 10.19 -26.31
N LEU A 510 1.32 10.08 -24.98
CA LEU A 510 0.28 9.34 -24.24
C LEU A 510 -1.12 9.95 -24.40
N GLU A 511 -1.21 11.16 -24.95
CA GLU A 511 -2.44 11.85 -25.35
C GLU A 511 -3.21 11.13 -26.49
N ASP A 512 -2.59 10.18 -27.19
CA ASP A 512 -3.18 9.36 -28.26
C ASP A 512 -3.62 7.96 -27.75
N ALA A 513 -3.73 7.75 -26.44
CA ALA A 513 -3.96 6.43 -25.84
C ALA A 513 -5.43 5.94 -25.81
N ASN A 514 -6.42 6.83 -25.82
CA ASN A 514 -7.83 6.45 -25.60
C ASN A 514 -8.49 5.74 -26.80
N ASP A 515 -7.91 5.80 -28.00
CA ASP A 515 -8.42 5.15 -29.23
C ASP A 515 -7.81 3.73 -29.41
N ARG A 516 -7.59 2.98 -28.31
CA ARG A 516 -6.73 1.77 -28.29
C ARG A 516 -7.18 0.59 -27.40
N SER A 517 -8.27 0.70 -26.64
CA SER A 517 -8.81 -0.40 -25.81
C SER A 517 -9.12 -1.65 -26.64
N ASP A 518 -9.76 -1.49 -27.82
CA ASP A 518 -10.09 -2.43 -28.93
C ASP A 518 -9.04 -3.50 -29.36
N ASN A 519 -7.89 -3.59 -28.70
CA ASN A 519 -6.78 -4.48 -29.05
C ASN A 519 -6.14 -5.18 -27.83
N ILE A 520 -6.60 -4.96 -26.60
CA ILE A 520 -6.23 -5.78 -25.45
C ILE A 520 -6.86 -7.17 -25.67
N ASN A 521 -6.34 -8.24 -25.06
CA ASN A 521 -7.07 -9.52 -24.99
C ASN A 521 -7.11 -10.09 -23.58
N TYR A 522 -6.08 -9.78 -22.78
CA TYR A 522 -6.02 -10.14 -21.36
C TYR A 522 -5.26 -9.08 -20.57
N ALA A 523 -5.78 -8.75 -19.38
CA ALA A 523 -4.95 -8.29 -18.27
C ALA A 523 -4.36 -9.52 -17.57
N PHE A 524 -3.09 -9.47 -17.13
CA PHE A 524 -2.45 -10.62 -16.51
C PHE A 524 -1.45 -10.27 -15.40
N ALA A 525 -1.28 -11.20 -14.47
CA ALA A 525 -0.29 -11.20 -13.41
C ALA A 525 0.61 -12.43 -13.55
N VAL A 526 1.90 -12.27 -13.27
CA VAL A 526 2.82 -13.40 -13.03
C VAL A 526 2.95 -13.57 -11.53
N VAL A 527 2.37 -14.65 -11.02
CA VAL A 527 2.43 -15.03 -9.59
C VAL A 527 3.38 -16.21 -9.42
N LYS A 528 4.07 -16.26 -8.29
CA LYS A 528 5.11 -17.24 -8.04
C LYS A 528 4.86 -17.95 -6.73
N ILE A 529 4.95 -19.28 -6.74
CA ILE A 529 4.77 -20.09 -5.54
C ILE A 529 5.88 -19.79 -4.54
N ASP A 530 5.53 -19.43 -3.30
CA ASP A 530 6.41 -19.40 -2.13
C ASP A 530 6.00 -20.55 -1.19
N GLY A 531 6.81 -21.62 -1.18
CA GLY A 531 6.54 -22.87 -0.48
C GLY A 531 5.42 -23.69 -1.13
N THR A 532 4.15 -23.30 -0.95
CA THR A 532 2.97 -24.13 -1.27
C THR A 532 1.88 -23.40 -2.04
N GLN A 533 1.88 -22.06 -2.00
CA GLN A 533 0.85 -21.18 -2.53
C GLN A 533 1.46 -19.91 -3.12
N ALA A 534 0.67 -19.17 -3.90
CA ALA A 534 0.95 -17.79 -4.29
C ALA A 534 -0.32 -16.95 -4.10
N ILE A 535 -0.21 -15.81 -3.42
CA ILE A 535 -1.33 -14.89 -3.17
C ILE A 535 -1.24 -13.70 -4.13
N GLY A 536 -2.34 -13.38 -4.80
CA GLY A 536 -2.50 -12.19 -5.63
C GLY A 536 -3.85 -11.52 -5.38
N SER A 537 -4.15 -10.43 -6.10
CA SER A 537 -5.41 -9.70 -5.92
C SER A 537 -5.91 -9.04 -7.21
N VAL A 538 -7.24 -9.01 -7.35
CA VAL A 538 -8.00 -8.25 -8.36
C VAL A 538 -8.43 -6.91 -7.75
N GLU A 539 -8.35 -5.82 -8.51
CA GLU A 539 -8.85 -4.49 -8.13
C GLU A 539 -10.12 -4.22 -8.95
N THR A 540 -11.30 -4.45 -8.36
CA THR A 540 -12.53 -4.60 -9.15
C THR A 540 -13.07 -3.31 -9.78
N GLN A 541 -12.55 -2.14 -9.42
CA GLN A 541 -12.91 -0.85 -10.08
C GLN A 541 -12.60 -0.82 -11.59
N TYR A 542 -11.73 -1.72 -12.07
CA TYR A 542 -11.29 -1.84 -13.47
C TYR A 542 -11.80 -3.13 -14.17
N VAL A 543 -12.80 -3.79 -13.59
CA VAL A 543 -13.51 -4.93 -14.21
C VAL A 543 -14.99 -4.61 -14.39
N ASP A 544 -15.66 -5.37 -15.26
CA ASP A 544 -17.08 -5.21 -15.60
C ASP A 544 -18.02 -5.45 -14.40
N ASP A 545 -19.24 -4.89 -14.41
CA ASP A 545 -20.25 -5.02 -13.34
C ASP A 545 -20.99 -6.38 -13.37
N SER A 546 -20.30 -7.43 -13.80
CA SER A 546 -20.90 -8.72 -14.12
C SER A 546 -20.11 -9.92 -13.57
N SER A 547 -20.15 -11.06 -14.25
CA SER A 547 -19.60 -12.34 -13.76
C SER A 547 -18.22 -12.56 -14.39
N VAL A 548 -17.20 -12.02 -13.72
CA VAL A 548 -15.81 -11.90 -14.21
C VAL A 548 -15.05 -13.21 -14.00
N ASP A 549 -14.58 -13.85 -15.08
CA ASP A 549 -13.79 -15.08 -15.02
C ASP A 549 -12.28 -14.78 -14.83
N VAL A 550 -11.69 -15.35 -13.77
CA VAL A 550 -10.26 -15.25 -13.44
C VAL A 550 -9.56 -16.57 -13.77
N GLU A 551 -8.81 -16.58 -14.87
CA GLU A 551 -8.20 -17.77 -15.48
C GLU A 551 -6.78 -18.06 -14.95
N LEU A 552 -6.47 -19.32 -14.66
CA LEU A 552 -5.14 -19.78 -14.23
C LEU A 552 -4.43 -20.64 -15.28
N TYR A 553 -3.21 -20.23 -15.63
CA TYR A 553 -2.41 -20.84 -16.70
C TYR A 553 -1.08 -21.48 -16.21
N ASN A 554 -0.66 -22.51 -16.92
CA ASN A 554 0.57 -23.26 -16.61
C ASN A 554 1.89 -22.52 -16.86
N GLU A 555 2.97 -23.07 -16.27
CA GLU A 555 4.33 -22.57 -16.44
C GLU A 555 4.76 -22.48 -17.92
N ASN A 556 5.36 -21.35 -18.30
CA ASN A 556 5.95 -21.17 -19.63
C ASN A 556 7.21 -20.31 -19.57
N GLY A 557 8.30 -20.93 -19.11
CA GLY A 557 9.54 -20.28 -18.69
C GLY A 557 10.01 -19.14 -19.59
N ASN A 558 9.81 -17.90 -19.11
CA ASN A 558 10.33 -16.64 -19.67
C ASN A 558 9.90 -16.30 -21.12
N ASN A 559 8.90 -16.96 -21.71
CA ASN A 559 8.53 -16.76 -23.12
C ASN A 559 7.06 -16.35 -23.33
N PHE A 560 6.72 -15.15 -22.84
CA PHE A 560 5.40 -14.49 -22.88
C PHE A 560 4.91 -14.08 -24.30
N ASP A 561 5.58 -14.55 -25.37
CA ASP A 561 5.31 -14.20 -26.79
C ASP A 561 3.93 -14.67 -27.29
N VAL A 562 3.31 -15.67 -26.62
CA VAL A 562 1.97 -16.19 -26.98
C VAL A 562 1.22 -16.72 -25.75
N LEU A 563 0.31 -15.90 -25.18
CA LEU A 563 -0.63 -16.34 -24.14
C LEU A 563 -1.59 -17.43 -24.69
N GLY A 564 -2.05 -17.27 -25.94
CA GLY A 564 -2.85 -18.26 -26.69
C GLY A 564 -2.15 -19.57 -27.08
N ASN A 565 -1.09 -19.97 -26.38
CA ASN A 565 -0.46 -21.31 -26.44
C ASN A 565 -0.15 -21.87 -25.02
N LEU A 566 -0.58 -21.20 -23.95
CA LEU A 566 -0.63 -21.79 -22.62
C LEU A 566 -1.77 -22.83 -22.53
N THR A 567 -1.83 -23.59 -21.44
CA THR A 567 -3.03 -24.37 -21.08
C THR A 567 -3.66 -23.74 -19.84
N LEU A 568 -4.95 -23.49 -19.91
CA LEU A 568 -5.78 -23.22 -18.74
C LEU A 568 -5.78 -24.49 -17.88
N GLU A 569 -5.34 -24.39 -16.63
CA GLU A 569 -5.33 -25.50 -15.68
C GLU A 569 -6.55 -25.45 -14.75
N ASP A 570 -7.00 -24.26 -14.36
CA ASP A 570 -8.16 -24.02 -13.47
C ASP A 570 -8.74 -22.61 -13.67
N ASP A 571 -9.95 -22.34 -13.17
CA ASP A 571 -10.68 -21.08 -13.30
C ASP A 571 -11.61 -20.79 -12.11
N PHE A 572 -11.85 -19.52 -11.77
CA PHE A 572 -12.93 -19.12 -10.86
C PHE A 572 -13.59 -17.80 -11.28
N SER A 573 -14.90 -17.68 -11.08
CA SER A 573 -15.68 -16.48 -11.38
C SER A 573 -15.93 -15.63 -10.13
N ILE A 574 -16.02 -14.31 -10.28
CA ILE A 574 -16.51 -13.36 -9.28
C ILE A 574 -17.76 -12.68 -9.83
N ASP A 575 -18.89 -12.75 -9.12
CA ASP A 575 -20.05 -11.91 -9.42
C ASP A 575 -19.80 -10.50 -8.83
N VAL A 576 -19.52 -9.50 -9.66
CA VAL A 576 -19.33 -8.10 -9.28
C VAL A 576 -20.69 -7.38 -9.30
N GLU A 577 -20.97 -6.58 -8.28
CA GLU A 577 -22.16 -5.70 -8.22
C GLU A 577 -21.73 -4.22 -8.35
N GLU A 578 -22.45 -3.43 -9.15
CA GLU A 578 -22.29 -1.97 -9.30
C GLU A 578 -22.37 -1.24 -7.93
N GLY A 579 -21.57 -0.19 -7.72
CA GLY A 579 -21.55 0.57 -6.47
C GLY A 579 -22.80 1.44 -6.27
N ASP A 580 -23.37 1.47 -5.05
CA ASP A 580 -24.47 2.37 -4.69
C ASP A 580 -23.96 3.83 -4.57
N VAL A 581 -24.49 4.74 -5.41
CA VAL A 581 -24.25 6.19 -5.33
C VAL A 581 -25.52 6.91 -4.88
N THR A 582 -25.40 7.82 -3.92
CA THR A 582 -26.53 8.53 -3.27
C THR A 582 -26.21 10.01 -3.02
N LEU A 583 -27.26 10.84 -2.99
CA LEU A 583 -27.22 12.24 -2.59
C LEU A 583 -28.04 12.40 -1.29
N GLU A 584 -27.44 12.99 -0.26
CA GLU A 584 -28.11 13.32 1.01
C GLU A 584 -28.51 14.81 1.08
N SER A 585 -27.74 15.71 0.46
CA SER A 585 -28.00 17.16 0.39
C SER A 585 -27.76 17.70 -1.02
N PRO A 586 -28.58 18.65 -1.54
CA PRO A 586 -29.70 19.35 -0.90
C PRO A 586 -31.01 18.52 -0.77
N ASP A 587 -31.72 18.65 0.35
CA ASP A 587 -32.97 17.92 0.59
C ASP A 587 -34.25 18.71 0.21
N GLY A 588 -34.71 18.50 -1.03
CA GLY A 588 -36.08 18.79 -1.46
C GLY A 588 -36.45 20.23 -1.84
N SER A 589 -35.76 21.26 -1.34
CA SER A 589 -35.96 22.66 -1.76
C SER A 589 -34.64 23.44 -1.89
N TYR A 590 -34.62 24.42 -2.79
CA TYR A 590 -33.50 25.33 -3.05
C TYR A 590 -34.01 26.73 -3.39
N THR A 591 -33.53 27.77 -2.72
CA THR A 591 -33.77 29.16 -3.12
C THR A 591 -32.72 29.60 -4.13
N VAL A 592 -33.16 30.18 -5.26
CA VAL A 592 -32.24 30.64 -6.30
C VAL A 592 -31.24 31.65 -5.74
N GLY A 593 -29.95 31.38 -5.92
CA GLY A 593 -28.86 32.23 -5.41
C GLY A 593 -28.42 31.93 -3.98
N GLU A 594 -29.01 30.94 -3.30
CA GLU A 594 -28.52 30.52 -1.97
C GLU A 594 -27.32 29.57 -2.09
N GLU A 595 -26.45 29.62 -1.09
CA GLU A 595 -25.31 28.72 -0.89
C GLU A 595 -25.81 27.48 -0.11
N VAL A 596 -25.56 26.28 -0.63
CA VAL A 596 -25.94 25.01 0.01
C VAL A 596 -24.78 24.02 0.05
N ASP A 597 -24.81 23.11 1.03
CA ASP A 597 -23.90 21.96 1.05
C ASP A 597 -24.43 20.86 0.10
N VAL A 598 -23.55 20.31 -0.74
CA VAL A 598 -23.84 19.21 -1.67
C VAL A 598 -23.06 17.98 -1.20
N SER A 599 -23.78 16.99 -0.69
CA SER A 599 -23.15 15.85 -0.02
C SER A 599 -23.93 14.55 -0.16
N GLY A 600 -23.24 13.42 0.04
CA GLY A 600 -23.82 12.09 -0.10
C GLY A 600 -22.78 10.97 0.07
N THR A 601 -23.08 9.82 -0.50
CA THR A 601 -22.18 8.65 -0.50
C THR A 601 -22.00 8.11 -1.89
N ALA A 602 -20.79 7.67 -2.23
CA ALA A 602 -20.50 7.03 -3.50
C ALA A 602 -19.59 5.84 -3.25
N GLN A 603 -20.14 4.63 -3.31
CA GLN A 603 -19.31 3.44 -3.18
C GLN A 603 -18.42 3.31 -4.42
N SER A 604 -17.11 3.38 -4.21
CA SER A 604 -16.08 3.03 -5.20
C SER A 604 -15.98 3.87 -6.49
N ALA A 605 -16.64 5.02 -6.54
CA ALA A 605 -16.26 6.10 -7.45
C ALA A 605 -15.08 6.89 -6.86
N GLU A 606 -14.12 7.34 -7.67
CA GLU A 606 -13.11 8.33 -7.22
C GLU A 606 -13.70 9.76 -7.20
N GLU A 607 -14.69 10.03 -8.05
CA GLU A 607 -15.35 11.33 -8.23
C GLU A 607 -16.81 11.11 -8.67
N VAL A 608 -17.74 11.99 -8.27
CA VAL A 608 -19.16 11.95 -8.71
C VAL A 608 -19.58 13.23 -9.41
N GLY A 609 -20.43 13.12 -10.44
CA GLY A 609 -20.99 14.26 -11.18
C GLY A 609 -22.41 14.63 -10.74
N ILE A 610 -22.73 15.92 -10.68
CA ILE A 610 -24.08 16.42 -10.32
C ILE A 610 -24.81 16.99 -11.55
N TYR A 611 -26.05 16.53 -11.76
CA TYR A 611 -26.86 16.86 -12.94
C TYR A 611 -28.32 17.18 -12.57
N VAL A 612 -29.00 17.95 -13.42
CA VAL A 612 -30.43 18.30 -13.29
C VAL A 612 -31.17 17.98 -14.59
N GLN A 613 -32.38 17.43 -14.49
CA GLN A 613 -33.17 17.05 -15.66
C GLN A 613 -33.94 18.24 -16.26
N ASP A 614 -33.58 18.64 -17.49
CA ASP A 614 -34.42 19.47 -18.37
C ASP A 614 -34.76 18.73 -19.67
N ASN A 615 -35.98 18.92 -20.18
CA ASN A 615 -36.44 18.46 -21.50
C ASN A 615 -36.13 16.99 -21.90
N ASN A 616 -35.98 16.09 -20.92
CA ASN A 616 -35.55 14.66 -21.02
C ASN A 616 -34.04 14.38 -21.15
N ASN A 617 -33.19 15.40 -21.06
CA ASN A 617 -31.75 15.26 -20.82
C ASN A 617 -31.43 15.52 -19.34
N TRP A 618 -30.27 15.06 -18.91
CA TRP A 618 -29.59 15.47 -17.68
C TRP A 618 -28.51 16.47 -18.07
N GLU A 619 -28.62 17.70 -17.55
CA GLU A 619 -27.74 18.82 -17.85
C GLU A 619 -26.86 19.11 -16.62
N PRO A 620 -25.55 19.38 -16.77
CA PRO A 620 -24.61 19.44 -15.65
C PRO A 620 -24.81 20.68 -14.78
N VAL A 621 -24.52 20.55 -13.49
CA VAL A 621 -24.56 21.63 -12.48
C VAL A 621 -23.13 21.99 -12.07
N ASN A 622 -22.83 23.28 -11.95
CA ASN A 622 -21.55 23.78 -11.42
C ASN A 622 -21.47 23.58 -9.89
N ILE A 623 -20.37 23.00 -9.37
CA ILE A 623 -20.23 22.67 -7.94
C ILE A 623 -19.03 23.35 -7.26
N ASP A 624 -17.77 23.04 -7.63
CA ASP A 624 -16.54 23.58 -6.97
C ASP A 624 -16.33 25.10 -7.22
N GLY A 625 -17.15 25.73 -8.07
CA GLY A 625 -17.00 27.14 -8.44
C GLY A 625 -15.74 27.46 -9.27
N ASP A 626 -14.90 26.45 -9.52
CA ASP A 626 -13.76 26.48 -10.43
C ASP A 626 -14.17 26.32 -11.91
N GLY A 627 -15.41 25.87 -12.15
CA GLY A 627 -15.95 25.54 -13.46
C GLY A 627 -16.06 24.03 -13.74
N THR A 628 -16.33 23.20 -12.73
CA THR A 628 -16.56 21.74 -12.87
C THR A 628 -17.86 21.26 -12.23
N GLN A 629 -18.39 20.13 -12.74
CA GLN A 629 -19.58 19.43 -12.22
C GLN A 629 -19.26 18.25 -11.29
N PHE A 630 -17.98 18.05 -10.93
CA PHE A 630 -17.50 16.84 -10.25
C PHE A 630 -17.03 17.13 -8.83
N ILE A 631 -17.36 16.22 -7.91
CA ILE A 631 -16.91 16.23 -6.51
C ILE A 631 -15.97 15.04 -6.30
N SER A 632 -14.87 15.23 -5.57
CA SER A 632 -13.99 14.12 -5.16
C SER A 632 -14.61 13.29 -4.02
N VAL A 633 -14.53 11.97 -4.12
CA VAL A 633 -15.00 11.05 -3.07
C VAL A 633 -13.86 10.78 -2.07
N ASP A 634 -14.16 10.91 -0.78
CA ASP A 634 -13.19 10.68 0.30
C ASP A 634 -13.10 9.19 0.65
N SER A 635 -12.01 8.81 1.34
CA SER A 635 -11.61 7.40 1.57
C SER A 635 -12.51 6.57 2.51
N ASP A 636 -13.72 7.04 2.81
CA ASP A 636 -14.78 6.33 3.52
C ASP A 636 -16.13 6.33 2.78
N ASP A 637 -16.08 6.43 1.44
CA ASP A 637 -17.21 6.42 0.49
C ASP A 637 -18.16 7.63 0.63
N THR A 638 -17.69 8.74 1.21
CA THR A 638 -18.46 9.99 1.38
C THR A 638 -17.98 11.11 0.47
N PHE A 639 -18.86 12.06 0.15
CA PHE A 639 -18.50 13.30 -0.54
C PHE A 639 -19.27 14.50 0.04
N GLU A 640 -18.63 15.67 0.07
CA GLU A 640 -19.17 16.93 0.61
C GLU A 640 -18.45 18.12 -0.02
N GLU A 641 -19.17 18.98 -0.74
CA GLU A 641 -18.73 20.35 -1.05
C GLU A 641 -19.67 21.36 -0.38
N THR A 642 -19.10 22.43 0.16
CA THR A 642 -19.80 23.44 0.98
C THR A 642 -19.90 24.78 0.26
N ASP A 643 -20.83 25.63 0.67
CA ASP A 643 -21.03 26.99 0.13
C ASP A 643 -21.39 27.02 -1.39
N VAL A 644 -22.07 25.99 -1.92
CA VAL A 644 -22.33 25.82 -3.37
C VAL A 644 -23.58 26.57 -3.82
N VAL A 645 -23.44 27.51 -4.78
CA VAL A 645 -24.59 28.18 -5.43
C VAL A 645 -25.01 27.40 -6.68
N LEU A 646 -25.95 26.46 -6.54
CA LEU A 646 -26.37 25.56 -7.63
C LEU A 646 -26.88 26.27 -8.89
N SER A 647 -27.46 27.47 -8.77
CA SER A 647 -27.91 28.27 -9.93
C SER A 647 -26.78 29.04 -10.65
N SER A 648 -25.54 28.99 -10.18
CA SER A 648 -24.40 29.76 -10.73
C SER A 648 -23.81 29.13 -12.00
N GLY A 649 -24.52 29.26 -13.13
CA GLY A 649 -24.10 28.69 -14.42
C GLY A 649 -22.87 29.32 -15.11
N ALA A 650 -22.10 30.15 -14.40
CA ALA A 650 -21.04 30.99 -14.96
C ALA A 650 -19.62 30.48 -14.64
N ASP A 651 -18.98 29.82 -15.60
CA ASP A 651 -17.52 29.66 -15.64
C ASP A 651 -16.86 31.06 -15.72
N PRO A 652 -16.06 31.47 -14.71
CA PRO A 652 -15.56 32.83 -14.60
C PRO A 652 -14.39 33.16 -15.54
N ASP A 653 -13.77 32.16 -16.19
CA ASP A 653 -12.55 32.32 -17.02
C ASP A 653 -12.82 32.12 -18.54
N ASN A 654 -14.08 31.89 -18.96
CA ASN A 654 -14.42 31.32 -20.27
C ASN A 654 -15.43 32.15 -21.09
N ASP A 655 -15.32 32.09 -22.42
CA ASP A 655 -16.00 32.98 -23.39
C ASP A 655 -17.50 32.64 -23.63
N GLY A 656 -18.09 31.75 -22.81
CA GLY A 656 -19.46 31.23 -22.98
C GLY A 656 -19.56 30.04 -23.95
N GLU A 657 -18.54 29.17 -23.98
CA GLU A 657 -18.62 27.87 -24.67
C GLU A 657 -18.89 26.68 -23.71
N ASN A 658 -18.72 26.86 -22.39
CA ASN A 658 -19.13 25.92 -21.32
C ASN A 658 -20.20 26.58 -20.42
N GLU A 659 -21.49 26.49 -20.78
CA GLU A 659 -22.59 26.97 -19.92
C GLU A 659 -23.25 25.77 -19.22
N PHE A 660 -23.27 25.76 -17.88
CA PHE A 660 -23.84 24.65 -17.09
C PHE A 660 -25.37 24.65 -17.19
N GLY A 661 -25.91 23.87 -18.14
CA GLY A 661 -27.34 23.83 -18.43
C GLY A 661 -28.23 23.44 -17.25
N GLY A 662 -27.72 22.65 -16.32
CA GLY A 662 -28.39 22.30 -15.06
C GLY A 662 -28.50 23.52 -14.13
N SER A 663 -27.40 24.25 -13.94
CA SER A 663 -27.38 25.50 -13.16
C SER A 663 -28.26 26.60 -13.78
N SER A 664 -28.16 26.80 -15.11
CA SER A 664 -29.05 27.71 -15.84
C SER A 664 -30.53 27.32 -15.71
N SER A 665 -30.84 26.03 -15.56
CA SER A 665 -32.19 25.53 -15.27
C SER A 665 -32.63 25.78 -13.82
N LEU A 666 -31.75 25.51 -12.84
CA LEU A 666 -31.99 25.79 -11.42
C LEU A 666 -32.10 27.28 -11.09
N SER A 667 -31.75 28.18 -12.01
CA SER A 667 -32.06 29.61 -11.87
C SER A 667 -33.57 29.92 -11.95
N PHE A 668 -34.41 29.03 -12.51
CA PHE A 668 -35.85 29.29 -12.64
C PHE A 668 -36.67 28.50 -11.61
N ALA A 669 -37.48 29.20 -10.81
CA ALA A 669 -38.35 28.55 -9.83
C ALA A 669 -39.32 27.55 -10.47
N GLY A 670 -39.40 26.36 -9.87
CA GLY A 670 -40.00 25.18 -10.49
C GLY A 670 -39.82 23.92 -9.65
N GLN A 671 -40.08 22.76 -10.25
CA GLN A 671 -39.76 21.46 -9.68
C GLN A 671 -38.97 20.67 -10.71
N TYR A 672 -37.78 20.23 -10.32
CA TYR A 672 -36.84 19.50 -11.15
C TYR A 672 -36.51 18.14 -10.50
N ASP A 673 -36.00 17.21 -11.29
CA ASP A 673 -35.28 16.07 -10.74
C ASP A 673 -33.78 16.38 -10.79
N ILE A 674 -33.08 16.19 -9.67
CA ILE A 674 -31.61 16.32 -9.50
C ILE A 674 -31.01 14.93 -9.35
N GLY A 675 -29.80 14.71 -9.84
CA GLY A 675 -29.17 13.41 -9.88
C GLY A 675 -27.66 13.48 -9.64
N VAL A 676 -27.14 12.36 -9.16
CA VAL A 676 -25.71 12.10 -8.92
C VAL A 676 -25.33 10.82 -9.68
N ILE A 677 -24.12 10.78 -10.24
CA ILE A 677 -23.61 9.69 -11.09
C ILE A 677 -22.09 9.49 -10.88
N ASP A 678 -21.59 8.26 -10.93
CA ASP A 678 -20.14 7.97 -10.99
C ASP A 678 -19.50 8.66 -12.21
N ARG A 679 -18.42 9.42 -12.00
CA ARG A 679 -17.68 10.07 -13.09
C ARG A 679 -17.15 9.08 -14.12
N ALA A 680 -16.79 7.86 -13.73
CA ALA A 680 -16.28 6.87 -14.68
C ALA A 680 -17.32 6.53 -15.76
N ASP A 681 -18.60 6.44 -15.39
CA ASP A 681 -19.69 6.13 -16.31
C ASP A 681 -20.12 7.33 -17.19
N VAL A 682 -19.80 8.56 -16.80
CA VAL A 682 -20.12 9.77 -17.57
C VAL A 682 -19.40 9.78 -18.92
N ALA A 683 -18.09 9.48 -18.93
CA ALA A 683 -17.23 9.60 -20.11
C ALA A 683 -17.71 8.81 -21.36
N PRO A 684 -18.25 7.58 -21.26
CA PRO A 684 -18.81 6.87 -22.41
C PRO A 684 -20.21 7.32 -22.87
N ILE A 685 -20.97 8.09 -22.06
CA ILE A 685 -22.39 8.43 -22.34
C ILE A 685 -22.68 9.93 -22.53
N GLU A 686 -21.71 10.81 -22.24
CA GLU A 686 -21.82 12.26 -22.40
C GLU A 686 -21.92 12.70 -23.88
N ASN A 687 -22.72 13.72 -24.17
CA ASN A 687 -22.90 14.27 -25.53
C ASN A 687 -21.93 15.43 -25.84
N ASP A 688 -21.87 15.85 -27.12
CA ASP A 688 -21.12 17.03 -27.62
C ASP A 688 -21.44 18.36 -26.86
N ASP A 689 -22.48 18.39 -26.03
CA ASP A 689 -22.98 19.51 -25.24
C ASP A 689 -22.99 19.25 -23.71
N ASN A 690 -22.21 18.27 -23.24
CA ASN A 690 -22.11 17.83 -21.84
C ASN A 690 -23.42 17.31 -21.21
N SER A 691 -24.48 17.11 -22.01
CA SER A 691 -25.73 16.51 -21.55
C SER A 691 -25.67 14.97 -21.58
N ILE A 692 -26.38 14.30 -20.68
CA ILE A 692 -26.56 12.84 -20.65
C ILE A 692 -28.04 12.51 -20.93
N SER A 693 -28.34 11.50 -21.75
CA SER A 693 -29.75 11.17 -22.03
C SER A 693 -30.41 10.40 -20.88
N SER A 694 -31.72 10.59 -20.67
CA SER A 694 -32.47 9.91 -19.61
C SER A 694 -32.33 8.38 -19.59
N SER A 695 -32.08 7.72 -20.73
CA SER A 695 -31.90 6.26 -20.75
C SER A 695 -30.54 5.84 -20.24
N ASP A 696 -29.52 6.65 -20.47
CA ASP A 696 -28.12 6.26 -20.37
C ASP A 696 -27.63 6.57 -18.95
N PHE A 697 -28.07 7.71 -18.38
CA PHE A 697 -28.04 7.95 -16.93
C PHE A 697 -28.75 6.82 -16.16
N SER A 698 -29.91 6.34 -16.63
CA SER A 698 -30.65 5.24 -15.97
C SER A 698 -30.03 3.84 -16.16
N SER A 699 -28.81 3.76 -16.70
CA SER A 699 -28.04 2.52 -16.89
C SER A 699 -26.55 2.71 -16.53
N ALA A 700 -26.27 3.69 -15.67
CA ALA A 700 -24.99 4.00 -15.07
C ALA A 700 -25.20 4.15 -13.55
N SER A 701 -24.13 4.02 -12.76
CA SER A 701 -24.18 4.07 -11.30
C SER A 701 -24.65 5.45 -10.86
N SER A 702 -25.93 5.55 -10.52
CA SER A 702 -26.61 6.83 -10.36
C SER A 702 -27.85 6.77 -9.49
N SER A 703 -28.10 7.88 -8.79
CA SER A 703 -29.34 8.12 -8.05
C SER A 703 -30.01 9.42 -8.47
N ARG A 704 -31.33 9.47 -8.27
CA ARG A 704 -32.17 10.62 -8.63
C ARG A 704 -33.14 10.99 -7.53
N TYR A 705 -33.27 12.29 -7.33
CA TYR A 705 -34.03 12.97 -6.29
C TYR A 705 -34.87 14.07 -6.95
N SER A 706 -35.77 14.70 -6.20
CA SER A 706 -36.57 15.83 -6.71
C SER A 706 -36.33 17.07 -5.87
N ILE A 707 -36.05 18.19 -6.52
CA ILE A 707 -35.73 19.48 -5.90
C ILE A 707 -36.76 20.55 -6.31
N THR A 708 -37.17 21.38 -5.34
CA THR A 708 -38.18 22.43 -5.53
C THR A 708 -37.51 23.78 -5.46
N VAL A 709 -37.37 24.46 -6.60
CA VAL A 709 -36.67 25.74 -6.69
C VAL A 709 -37.66 26.88 -6.40
N THR A 710 -37.28 27.79 -5.50
CA THR A 710 -38.06 28.97 -5.09
C THR A 710 -37.33 30.28 -5.40
N GLU A 711 -38.07 31.32 -5.78
CA GLU A 711 -37.54 32.69 -5.87
C GLU A 711 -37.41 33.26 -4.45
N GLY A 712 -36.29 33.89 -4.11
CA GLY A 712 -36.04 34.44 -2.77
C GLY A 712 -36.87 35.68 -2.46
N ASP A 713 -37.32 35.82 -1.20
CA ASP A 713 -38.10 36.97 -0.73
C ASP A 713 -37.22 37.99 0.03
N LEU A 714 -37.51 39.29 -0.14
CA LEU A 714 -36.81 40.40 0.54
C LEU A 714 -37.70 41.05 1.61
N SER A 715 -37.21 41.12 2.84
CA SER A 715 -37.81 41.86 3.96
C SER A 715 -36.84 42.86 4.59
N GLY A 716 -37.35 43.87 5.31
CA GLY A 716 -36.50 44.91 5.89
C GLY A 716 -37.23 45.86 6.84
N ASN A 717 -36.78 45.89 8.08
CA ASN A 717 -37.33 46.67 9.19
C ASN A 717 -36.30 47.70 9.67
N PHE A 718 -36.77 48.86 10.14
CA PHE A 718 -35.92 49.99 10.56
C PHE A 718 -36.33 50.42 11.97
N SER A 719 -35.40 50.38 12.93
CA SER A 719 -35.61 50.79 14.32
C SER A 719 -35.95 52.29 14.37
N THR A 720 -37.14 52.68 14.85
CA THR A 720 -37.53 54.09 14.97
C THR A 720 -38.54 54.33 16.10
N ILE A 721 -38.42 55.46 16.79
CA ILE A 721 -39.34 55.87 17.85
C ILE A 721 -40.54 56.63 17.27
N ASN A 722 -41.73 56.02 17.28
CA ASN A 722 -42.94 56.56 16.65
C ASN A 722 -42.76 56.97 15.17
N GLY A 723 -41.88 56.28 14.42
CA GLY A 723 -41.52 56.67 13.05
C GLY A 723 -40.64 57.92 12.97
N GLN A 724 -39.85 58.18 14.01
CA GLN A 724 -38.90 59.29 14.12
C GLN A 724 -37.53 58.80 14.60
N LEU A 725 -36.51 59.62 14.36
CA LEU A 725 -35.17 59.48 14.90
C LEU A 725 -34.65 60.87 15.31
N ALA A 726 -33.87 60.94 16.38
CA ALA A 726 -33.22 62.17 16.82
C ALA A 726 -31.90 62.44 16.05
N GLU A 727 -31.59 63.70 15.78
CA GLU A 727 -30.31 64.10 15.18
C GLU A 727 -29.18 63.91 16.20
N GLY A 728 -28.43 62.82 16.06
CA GLY A 728 -27.33 62.43 16.94
C GLY A 728 -27.26 60.92 17.13
N ASP A 729 -28.43 60.29 17.21
CA ASP A 729 -28.62 58.84 17.36
C ASP A 729 -28.27 58.06 16.08
N THR A 730 -28.03 56.76 16.25
CA THR A 730 -27.89 55.75 15.18
C THR A 730 -29.24 55.15 14.76
N ILE A 731 -29.25 54.33 13.71
CA ILE A 731 -30.42 53.53 13.32
C ILE A 731 -30.03 52.09 12.98
N ASP A 732 -30.85 51.16 13.44
CA ASP A 732 -30.66 49.72 13.25
C ASP A 732 -31.61 49.20 12.18
N VAL A 733 -31.12 48.26 11.37
CA VAL A 733 -31.87 47.67 10.25
C VAL A 733 -31.69 46.16 10.26
N GLN A 734 -32.79 45.42 10.17
CA GLN A 734 -32.77 43.95 10.13
C GLN A 734 -33.85 43.41 9.18
N GLY A 735 -33.60 42.26 8.57
CA GLY A 735 -34.52 41.65 7.62
C GLY A 735 -34.06 40.28 7.15
N THR A 736 -34.60 39.88 6.00
CA THR A 736 -34.25 38.66 5.26
C THR A 736 -34.04 39.00 3.80
N ALA A 737 -33.11 38.33 3.14
CA ALA A 737 -32.84 38.39 1.72
C ALA A 737 -32.43 36.98 1.29
N GLU A 738 -33.43 36.13 1.08
CA GLU A 738 -33.22 34.71 0.79
C GLU A 738 -32.52 34.55 -0.57
N GLY A 739 -31.49 33.70 -0.66
CA GLY A 739 -30.71 33.53 -1.89
C GLY A 739 -29.88 34.75 -2.32
N GLN A 740 -29.33 35.51 -1.38
CA GLN A 740 -28.56 36.73 -1.64
C GLN A 740 -27.41 36.89 -0.65
N ASN A 741 -26.17 37.13 -1.10
CA ASN A 741 -25.02 37.25 -0.20
C ASN A 741 -24.86 38.65 0.44
N ASN A 742 -25.37 39.71 -0.20
CA ASN A 742 -25.26 41.09 0.32
C ASN A 742 -26.47 41.95 -0.12
N VAL A 743 -26.88 42.89 0.73
CA VAL A 743 -27.90 43.93 0.43
C VAL A 743 -27.35 45.34 0.59
N VAL A 744 -27.88 46.29 -0.19
CA VAL A 744 -27.63 47.73 0.01
C VAL A 744 -28.72 48.33 0.91
N VAL A 745 -28.32 48.86 2.06
CA VAL A 745 -29.17 49.68 2.91
C VAL A 745 -28.88 51.15 2.60
N ALA A 746 -29.85 51.83 1.96
CA ALA A 746 -29.70 53.19 1.44
C ALA A 746 -30.74 54.16 2.03
N PHE A 747 -30.28 55.30 2.50
CA PHE A 747 -31.10 56.37 3.06
C PHE A 747 -31.12 57.59 2.12
N VAL A 748 -32.31 58.17 1.87
CA VAL A 748 -32.49 59.32 0.97
C VAL A 748 -33.27 60.43 1.68
N ASP A 749 -32.62 61.57 1.92
CA ASP A 749 -33.27 62.73 2.51
C ASP A 749 -34.13 63.52 1.50
N ASN A 750 -34.99 64.41 2.01
CA ASN A 750 -35.90 65.19 1.16
C ASN A 750 -35.19 66.24 0.25
N ARG A 751 -33.89 66.47 0.44
CA ARG A 751 -33.05 67.40 -0.34
C ARG A 751 -32.16 66.69 -1.37
N GLY A 752 -32.07 65.36 -1.34
CA GLY A 752 -31.16 64.59 -2.17
C GLY A 752 -29.74 64.51 -1.61
N GLN A 753 -29.58 64.43 -0.29
CA GLN A 753 -28.43 63.77 0.32
C GLN A 753 -28.75 62.30 0.55
N THR A 754 -27.71 61.49 0.50
CA THR A 754 -27.73 60.04 0.59
C THR A 754 -26.71 59.58 1.62
N GLU A 755 -26.98 58.43 2.22
CA GLU A 755 -26.04 57.57 2.92
C GLU A 755 -26.33 56.16 2.40
N ALA A 756 -25.33 55.35 2.06
CA ALA A 756 -25.54 53.97 1.63
C ALA A 756 -24.44 53.06 2.15
N ILE A 757 -24.85 51.91 2.68
CA ILE A 757 -23.97 50.86 3.15
C ILE A 757 -24.35 49.53 2.52
N GLU A 758 -23.39 48.63 2.50
CA GLU A 758 -23.53 47.24 2.10
C GLU A 758 -23.54 46.41 3.39
N VAL A 759 -24.46 45.45 3.48
CA VAL A 759 -24.67 44.58 4.63
C VAL A 759 -24.65 43.16 4.11
N SER A 760 -23.78 42.32 4.68
CA SER A 760 -23.76 40.89 4.41
C SER A 760 -25.02 40.23 4.94
N VAL A 761 -25.49 39.23 4.21
CA VAL A 761 -26.54 38.31 4.66
C VAL A 761 -25.84 37.07 5.24
N ASP A 762 -26.40 36.49 6.29
CA ASP A 762 -25.93 35.22 6.86
C ASP A 762 -26.60 34.05 6.12
N GLY A 763 -26.02 32.85 6.16
CA GLY A 763 -26.48 31.67 5.40
C GLY A 763 -27.87 31.13 5.73
N ASP A 764 -28.59 31.70 6.72
CA ASP A 764 -30.02 31.44 6.94
C ASP A 764 -30.93 32.47 6.24
N GLY A 765 -30.37 33.29 5.35
CA GLY A 765 -31.04 34.36 4.63
C GLY A 765 -31.34 35.60 5.48
N THR A 766 -30.92 35.67 6.75
CA THR A 766 -31.14 36.84 7.60
C THR A 766 -30.03 37.88 7.45
N PHE A 767 -30.32 39.15 7.74
CA PHE A 767 -29.29 40.18 7.87
C PHE A 767 -29.64 41.15 9.00
N GLU A 768 -28.63 41.61 9.74
CA GLU A 768 -28.77 42.64 10.76
C GLU A 768 -27.64 43.68 10.69
N ARG A 769 -27.98 44.94 11.01
CA ARG A 769 -27.04 46.04 11.04
C ARG A 769 -27.43 47.13 12.03
N GLU A 770 -26.69 47.18 13.14
CA GLU A 770 -26.74 48.21 14.17
C GLU A 770 -25.90 49.46 13.79
N ASP A 771 -25.95 50.49 14.63
CA ASP A 771 -24.99 51.62 14.69
C ASP A 771 -24.95 52.54 13.44
N ILE A 772 -25.95 52.54 12.56
CA ILE A 772 -25.89 53.33 11.31
C ILE A 772 -26.08 54.84 11.58
N SER A 773 -25.01 55.64 11.46
CA SER A 773 -25.08 57.09 11.66
C SER A 773 -25.65 57.84 10.45
N LEU A 774 -26.78 58.53 10.63
CA LEU A 774 -27.41 59.36 9.58
C LEU A 774 -26.92 60.83 9.55
N SER A 775 -25.75 61.11 10.14
CA SER A 775 -25.26 62.47 10.40
C SER A 775 -24.93 63.32 9.16
N ASN A 776 -24.87 62.73 7.96
CA ASN A 776 -24.74 63.46 6.69
C ASN A 776 -26.10 63.95 6.11
N LEU A 777 -27.23 63.44 6.60
CA LEU A 777 -28.57 63.77 6.11
C LEU A 777 -29.12 65.06 6.73
N ASN A 778 -30.07 65.73 6.04
CA ASN A 778 -30.74 66.90 6.59
C ASN A 778 -32.03 66.49 7.33
N GLN A 779 -32.28 67.11 8.50
CA GLN A 779 -33.57 67.06 9.20
C GLN A 779 -34.78 67.17 8.25
N GLY A 780 -35.78 66.31 8.46
CA GLY A 780 -36.97 66.23 7.63
C GLY A 780 -37.52 64.82 7.54
N THR A 781 -38.12 64.50 6.40
CA THR A 781 -38.51 63.12 6.07
C THR A 781 -37.36 62.46 5.32
N VAL A 782 -36.98 61.27 5.78
CA VAL A 782 -36.00 60.36 5.17
C VAL A 782 -36.76 59.12 4.69
N SER A 783 -36.33 58.53 3.57
CA SER A 783 -36.71 57.18 3.20
C SER A 783 -35.51 56.25 3.34
N GLY A 784 -35.67 55.18 4.12
CA GLY A 784 -34.76 54.04 4.13
C GLY A 784 -35.21 53.02 3.09
N HIS A 785 -34.25 52.39 2.43
CA HIS A 785 -34.43 51.38 1.40
C HIS A 785 -33.50 50.21 1.72
N VAL A 786 -34.00 48.99 1.63
CA VAL A 786 -33.18 47.78 1.50
C VAL A 786 -33.32 47.32 0.06
N ILE A 787 -32.22 47.04 -0.62
CA ILE A 787 -32.17 46.60 -2.01
C ILE A 787 -31.30 45.35 -2.07
N SER A 788 -31.83 44.26 -2.61
CA SER A 788 -31.02 43.11 -3.04
C SER A 788 -30.78 43.21 -4.55
N GLN A 789 -29.84 42.41 -5.07
CA GLN A 789 -29.82 42.13 -6.50
C GLN A 789 -30.93 41.13 -6.84
N GLY A 790 -31.11 40.84 -8.11
CA GLY A 790 -31.98 39.79 -8.60
C GLY A 790 -31.38 38.40 -8.45
N ARG A 791 -31.88 37.45 -9.25
CA ARG A 791 -31.36 36.06 -9.27
C ARG A 791 -30.01 35.95 -9.97
N ASP A 792 -29.75 36.85 -10.91
CA ASP A 792 -28.65 36.75 -11.88
C ASP A 792 -27.37 37.43 -11.38
N ASP A 793 -27.33 37.75 -10.08
CA ASP A 793 -26.30 38.52 -9.38
C ASP A 793 -25.94 39.88 -10.02
N VAL A 794 -26.85 40.40 -10.85
CA VAL A 794 -26.66 41.64 -11.61
C VAL A 794 -27.71 42.68 -11.21
N VAL A 795 -27.25 43.88 -10.90
CA VAL A 795 -28.13 45.00 -10.56
C VAL A 795 -28.77 45.59 -11.81
N GLY A 796 -30.09 45.70 -11.82
CA GLY A 796 -30.86 46.38 -12.87
C GLY A 796 -30.90 45.65 -14.22
N ASP A 797 -30.23 46.18 -15.23
CA ASP A 797 -30.17 45.61 -16.60
C ASP A 797 -28.73 45.29 -17.07
N GLY A 798 -27.78 45.24 -16.13
CA GLY A 798 -26.37 44.93 -16.39
C GLY A 798 -25.54 46.05 -17.03
N ASP A 799 -26.14 47.19 -17.41
CA ASP A 799 -25.40 48.36 -17.90
C ASP A 799 -24.74 49.09 -16.71
N ASN A 800 -23.47 49.50 -16.86
CA ASN A 800 -22.70 50.15 -15.79
C ASN A 800 -23.43 51.36 -15.16
N LEU A 801 -23.46 51.40 -13.83
CA LEU A 801 -24.23 52.36 -13.06
C LEU A 801 -23.66 53.78 -13.19
N GLY A 802 -24.52 54.72 -13.58
CA GLY A 802 -24.23 56.15 -13.52
C GLY A 802 -23.27 56.69 -14.59
N ASN A 803 -22.08 57.15 -14.18
CA ASN A 803 -21.14 57.92 -15.01
C ASN A 803 -19.64 57.67 -14.72
N ASN A 804 -19.29 56.83 -13.74
CA ASN A 804 -17.88 56.64 -13.34
C ASN A 804 -17.29 55.28 -13.77
N ASP A 805 -18.03 54.53 -14.59
CA ASP A 805 -17.77 53.12 -14.92
C ASP A 805 -17.93 52.18 -13.70
N ASP A 806 -18.86 52.51 -12.79
CA ASP A 806 -19.24 51.69 -11.63
C ASP A 806 -19.99 50.41 -12.12
N PRO A 807 -19.65 49.20 -11.64
CA PRO A 807 -20.24 47.95 -12.16
C PRO A 807 -21.67 47.73 -11.66
N ALA A 808 -22.42 46.88 -12.37
CA ALA A 808 -23.78 46.47 -12.02
C ALA A 808 -23.82 45.37 -10.94
N THR A 809 -23.20 45.63 -9.78
CA THR A 809 -23.19 44.74 -8.60
C THR A 809 -23.62 45.48 -7.34
N ILE A 810 -24.02 44.78 -6.28
CA ILE A 810 -24.41 45.38 -4.98
C ILE A 810 -23.37 46.41 -4.46
N SER A 811 -22.06 46.10 -4.49
CA SER A 811 -21.02 47.06 -4.09
C SER A 811 -20.95 48.29 -5.01
N GLY A 812 -21.22 48.12 -6.30
CA GLY A 812 -21.30 49.21 -7.28
C GLY A 812 -22.55 50.08 -7.09
N LEU A 813 -23.67 49.47 -6.71
CA LEU A 813 -24.92 50.17 -6.36
C LEU A 813 -24.74 51.02 -5.09
N ARG A 814 -24.07 50.49 -4.06
CA ARG A 814 -23.65 51.26 -2.87
C ARG A 814 -22.87 52.51 -3.28
N ASP A 815 -21.83 52.36 -4.09
CA ASP A 815 -20.97 53.48 -4.50
C ASP A 815 -21.69 54.49 -5.42
N TYR A 816 -22.59 54.01 -6.30
CA TYR A 816 -23.46 54.86 -7.10
C TYR A 816 -24.41 55.73 -6.23
N ILE A 817 -24.86 55.21 -5.09
CA ILE A 817 -25.72 55.94 -4.15
C ILE A 817 -24.91 56.89 -3.25
N ASP A 818 -23.80 56.45 -2.66
CA ASP A 818 -22.96 57.26 -1.76
C ASP A 818 -22.20 58.39 -2.48
N ALA A 819 -21.66 58.13 -3.68
CA ALA A 819 -21.08 59.18 -4.53
C ALA A 819 -22.12 60.26 -4.94
N GLY A 820 -23.39 60.01 -4.66
CA GLY A 820 -24.53 60.84 -4.94
C GLY A 820 -25.00 60.65 -6.37
N VAL A 821 -26.01 59.78 -6.52
CA VAL A 821 -26.86 59.49 -7.71
C VAL A 821 -27.15 60.72 -8.60
N GLY A 822 -27.07 61.92 -8.02
CA GLY A 822 -26.65 63.14 -8.72
C GLY A 822 -27.22 64.37 -8.03
N SER A 823 -27.01 65.58 -8.58
CA SER A 823 -27.77 66.73 -8.09
C SER A 823 -29.27 66.56 -8.39
N GLY A 824 -30.11 66.52 -7.37
CA GLY A 824 -31.57 66.39 -7.44
C GLY A 824 -32.23 66.64 -6.09
N SER A 825 -33.57 66.64 -6.02
CA SER A 825 -34.30 66.46 -4.74
C SER A 825 -34.46 64.97 -4.42
N GLY A 826 -34.81 64.62 -3.17
CA GLY A 826 -34.95 63.21 -2.75
C GLY A 826 -35.80 62.34 -3.69
N ASP A 827 -36.92 62.87 -4.19
CA ASP A 827 -37.75 62.17 -5.19
C ASP A 827 -37.00 61.84 -6.49
N GLN A 828 -36.09 62.72 -6.93
CA GLN A 828 -35.27 62.50 -8.14
C GLN A 828 -34.09 61.55 -7.90
N ILE A 829 -33.72 61.32 -6.65
CA ILE A 829 -32.74 60.31 -6.25
C ILE A 829 -33.43 58.95 -6.19
N ARG A 830 -34.55 58.84 -5.46
CA ARG A 830 -35.40 57.64 -5.43
C ARG A 830 -35.80 57.15 -6.83
N SER A 831 -36.29 58.04 -7.69
CA SER A 831 -36.64 57.68 -9.08
C SER A 831 -35.45 57.32 -9.98
N ARG A 832 -34.20 57.51 -9.53
CA ARG A 832 -33.00 57.00 -10.23
C ARG A 832 -32.52 55.68 -9.62
N ILE A 833 -32.62 55.51 -8.30
CA ILE A 833 -32.34 54.22 -7.65
C ILE A 833 -33.23 53.16 -8.32
N LEU A 834 -34.55 53.33 -8.25
CA LEU A 834 -35.51 52.42 -8.91
C LEU A 834 -35.19 52.20 -10.40
N SER A 835 -34.91 53.26 -11.16
CA SER A 835 -34.68 53.16 -12.61
C SER A 835 -33.29 52.63 -13.03
N ASN A 836 -32.46 52.21 -12.08
CA ASN A 836 -31.25 51.41 -12.33
C ASN A 836 -31.27 50.14 -11.44
N THR A 837 -32.43 49.82 -10.86
CA THR A 837 -32.73 48.56 -10.17
C THR A 837 -34.10 48.05 -10.66
N VAL A 838 -35.10 47.90 -9.79
CA VAL A 838 -36.42 47.26 -10.02
C VAL A 838 -37.30 47.84 -11.15
N ASP A 839 -37.04 49.07 -11.64
CA ASP A 839 -37.75 49.70 -12.78
C ASP A 839 -36.93 49.58 -14.11
N ALA A 840 -35.79 48.86 -14.14
CA ALA A 840 -34.95 48.67 -15.33
C ALA A 840 -35.54 47.66 -16.33
N ASP A 841 -35.05 47.66 -17.59
CA ASP A 841 -35.62 46.90 -18.71
C ASP A 841 -35.19 45.40 -18.70
N GLY A 842 -35.50 44.67 -17.62
CA GLY A 842 -35.24 43.22 -17.50
C GLY A 842 -35.06 42.70 -16.08
N SER A 843 -34.75 43.59 -15.13
CA SER A 843 -34.41 43.30 -13.73
C SER A 843 -35.43 42.43 -12.99
N ASP A 844 -34.92 41.55 -12.13
CA ASP A 844 -35.64 40.91 -11.03
C ASP A 844 -35.14 41.36 -9.63
N ASP A 845 -34.42 42.48 -9.53
CA ASP A 845 -34.05 43.15 -8.27
C ASP A 845 -35.27 43.36 -7.34
N LEU A 846 -35.04 43.28 -6.03
CA LEU A 846 -36.05 43.55 -5.00
C LEU A 846 -35.76 44.82 -4.20
N ILE A 847 -36.81 45.53 -3.75
CA ILE A 847 -36.66 46.72 -2.90
C ILE A 847 -37.76 46.84 -1.82
N VAL A 848 -37.34 46.87 -0.56
CA VAL A 848 -38.19 47.22 0.60
C VAL A 848 -37.94 48.67 0.98
N SER A 849 -38.99 49.42 1.33
CA SER A 849 -38.90 50.89 1.51
C SER A 849 -39.77 51.41 2.66
N THR A 850 -39.13 52.10 3.60
CA THR A 850 -39.75 52.67 4.81
C THR A 850 -39.47 54.17 4.92
N THR A 851 -40.37 54.94 5.55
CA THR A 851 -40.19 56.41 5.70
C THR A 851 -40.38 56.87 7.14
N PHE A 852 -39.41 57.62 7.65
CA PHE A 852 -39.39 58.15 9.02
C PHE A 852 -39.03 59.65 9.04
N ARG A 853 -38.93 60.23 10.24
CA ARG A 853 -38.58 61.65 10.44
C ARG A 853 -37.32 61.83 11.26
N LEU A 854 -36.27 62.39 10.64
CA LEU A 854 -35.11 62.92 11.37
C LEU A 854 -35.44 64.32 11.89
N ASN A 855 -35.48 64.51 13.21
CA ASN A 855 -35.75 65.79 13.87
C ASN A 855 -34.71 66.06 14.98
N ASP A 856 -34.74 67.24 15.63
CA ASP A 856 -33.98 67.47 16.87
C ASP A 856 -34.36 66.45 17.97
N PRO A 857 -33.47 66.16 18.95
CA PRO A 857 -33.82 65.50 20.21
C PRO A 857 -35.00 66.17 20.94
N THR A 858 -35.93 65.37 21.46
CA THR A 858 -37.09 65.80 22.24
C THR A 858 -37.39 64.86 23.39
N LEU A 859 -37.43 65.42 24.60
CA LEU A 859 -37.84 64.79 25.85
C LEU A 859 -38.98 65.60 26.48
N SER A 860 -39.99 64.95 27.04
CA SER A 860 -41.02 65.58 27.89
C SER A 860 -41.44 64.72 29.07
N VAL A 861 -41.79 65.36 30.19
CA VAL A 861 -42.36 64.69 31.37
C VAL A 861 -43.88 64.83 31.35
N ASP A 862 -44.59 63.75 31.02
CA ASP A 862 -46.04 63.76 30.81
C ASP A 862 -46.84 63.47 32.08
N SER A 863 -46.29 62.69 33.03
CA SER A 863 -46.92 62.50 34.34
C SER A 863 -45.94 62.20 35.48
N VAL A 864 -46.34 62.59 36.70
CA VAL A 864 -45.64 62.30 37.97
C VAL A 864 -46.69 61.90 38.99
N TYR A 865 -46.57 60.68 39.53
CA TYR A 865 -47.57 60.07 40.38
C TYR A 865 -46.94 59.09 41.38
N PRO A 866 -47.55 58.85 42.55
CA PRO A 866 -47.13 57.77 43.42
C PRO A 866 -47.53 56.42 42.80
N GLU A 867 -46.66 55.42 42.90
CA GLU A 867 -46.79 54.07 42.30
C GLU A 867 -48.16 53.38 42.54
N GLN A 868 -48.87 53.74 43.61
CA GLN A 868 -50.17 53.19 43.99
C GLN A 868 -51.37 54.08 43.59
N ALA A 869 -51.24 54.90 42.53
CA ALA A 869 -52.27 55.81 42.03
C ALA A 869 -52.37 55.79 40.49
N GLU A 870 -53.33 56.55 39.94
CA GLU A 870 -53.52 56.66 38.49
C GLU A 870 -52.33 57.39 37.82
N ALA A 871 -51.78 56.78 36.77
CA ALA A 871 -50.70 57.33 35.95
C ALA A 871 -51.22 58.45 35.03
N SER A 872 -51.49 59.63 35.61
CA SER A 872 -52.11 60.75 34.89
C SER A 872 -51.81 62.11 35.55
N GLY A 873 -51.13 62.98 34.80
CA GLY A 873 -50.80 64.35 35.23
C GLY A 873 -49.77 64.43 36.36
N ILE A 874 -49.64 65.61 36.96
CA ILE A 874 -48.69 65.88 38.05
C ILE A 874 -49.42 65.87 39.39
N ASN A 875 -49.18 64.84 40.20
CA ASN A 875 -49.86 64.59 41.46
C ASN A 875 -48.90 64.76 42.66
N PRO A 876 -49.39 65.19 43.84
CA PRO A 876 -48.59 65.17 45.05
C PRO A 876 -48.28 63.72 45.48
N VAL A 877 -47.12 63.51 46.11
CA VAL A 877 -46.63 62.22 46.61
C VAL A 877 -46.41 62.33 48.12
N ALA A 878 -46.76 61.32 48.93
CA ALA A 878 -46.43 61.33 50.35
C ALA A 878 -44.98 60.89 50.61
N THR A 879 -44.32 61.49 51.60
CA THR A 879 -42.97 61.07 52.02
C THR A 879 -42.96 59.60 52.45
N GLY A 880 -42.11 58.79 51.82
CA GLY A 880 -42.05 57.34 51.98
C GLY A 880 -42.92 56.53 51.02
N GLU A 881 -43.54 57.17 50.02
CA GLU A 881 -44.06 56.50 48.82
C GLU A 881 -43.01 56.51 47.68
N THR A 882 -43.05 55.50 46.81
CA THR A 882 -42.34 55.52 45.53
C THR A 882 -42.97 56.58 44.62
N LEU A 883 -42.19 57.57 44.20
CA LEU A 883 -42.56 58.52 43.16
C LEU A 883 -42.21 57.91 41.80
N VAL A 884 -43.17 57.86 40.88
CA VAL A 884 -42.98 57.45 39.49
C VAL A 884 -43.04 58.69 38.61
N VAL A 885 -42.08 58.82 37.71
CA VAL A 885 -42.06 59.80 36.62
C VAL A 885 -42.21 59.02 35.32
N SER A 886 -43.02 59.52 34.39
CA SER A 886 -43.10 58.97 33.03
C SER A 886 -43.30 60.08 32.01
N GLY A 887 -42.91 59.78 30.77
CA GLY A 887 -42.94 60.75 29.70
C GLY A 887 -42.71 60.10 28.34
N THR A 888 -42.44 60.95 27.36
CA THR A 888 -42.13 60.53 26.00
C THR A 888 -40.78 61.08 25.54
N THR A 889 -40.13 60.34 24.64
CA THR A 889 -38.88 60.71 23.97
C THR A 889 -38.95 60.36 22.47
N ASN A 890 -38.02 60.88 21.67
CA ASN A 890 -37.71 60.38 20.32
C ASN A 890 -36.29 59.81 20.18
N ARG A 891 -35.58 59.63 21.30
CA ARG A 891 -34.24 59.02 21.38
C ARG A 891 -34.31 57.49 21.33
N GLN A 892 -33.36 56.84 20.70
CA GLN A 892 -33.19 55.37 20.80
C GLN A 892 -32.72 54.99 22.21
N SER A 893 -33.23 53.88 22.75
CA SER A 893 -32.86 53.35 24.08
C SER A 893 -31.39 52.95 24.16
N ASP A 894 -30.87 52.34 23.10
CA ASP A 894 -29.67 51.52 23.20
C ASP A 894 -28.38 52.38 23.20
N ASP A 895 -28.49 53.59 22.64
CA ASP A 895 -27.47 54.65 22.62
C ASP A 895 -27.59 55.65 23.80
N ASN A 896 -28.75 55.75 24.47
CA ASN A 896 -29.10 56.89 25.34
C ASN A 896 -29.65 56.50 26.70
N SER A 897 -29.58 57.42 27.67
CA SER A 897 -30.26 57.25 28.97
C SER A 897 -30.84 58.56 29.47
N ILE A 898 -32.05 58.51 30.02
CA ILE A 898 -32.76 59.65 30.60
C ILE A 898 -32.43 59.70 32.08
N THR A 899 -31.71 60.75 32.50
CA THR A 899 -31.41 61.02 33.90
C THR A 899 -32.52 61.85 34.52
N LEU A 900 -32.97 61.46 35.72
CA LEU A 900 -33.87 62.24 36.55
C LEU A 900 -33.12 62.84 37.75
N ASP A 901 -33.21 64.14 37.93
CA ASP A 901 -32.68 64.86 39.09
C ASP A 901 -33.81 65.57 39.84
N MET A 902 -33.96 65.27 41.13
CA MET A 902 -34.96 65.89 42.00
C MET A 902 -34.31 67.04 42.77
N LEU A 903 -34.67 68.26 42.39
CA LEU A 903 -34.05 69.51 42.86
C LEU A 903 -34.92 70.24 43.88
N THR A 904 -34.27 70.90 44.83
CA THR A 904 -34.90 71.92 45.69
C THR A 904 -35.22 73.21 44.92
N GLN A 905 -35.99 74.11 45.54
CA GLN A 905 -36.23 75.48 45.06
C GLN A 905 -34.95 76.35 45.02
N GLU A 906 -33.84 75.86 45.59
CA GLU A 906 -32.50 76.46 45.52
C GLU A 906 -31.61 75.81 44.44
N GLU A 907 -32.13 74.85 43.65
CA GLU A 907 -31.42 74.05 42.63
C GLU A 907 -30.32 73.12 43.20
N ASP A 908 -30.35 72.80 44.51
CA ASP A 908 -29.59 71.68 45.09
C ASP A 908 -30.34 70.35 44.82
N SER A 909 -29.69 69.37 44.18
CA SER A 909 -30.20 67.99 44.03
C SER A 909 -30.26 67.24 45.36
N VAL A 910 -31.35 66.50 45.60
CA VAL A 910 -31.61 65.72 46.81
C VAL A 910 -31.81 64.22 46.57
N ALA A 911 -32.24 63.84 45.37
CA ALA A 911 -32.39 62.45 44.93
C ALA A 911 -32.26 62.41 43.40
N SER A 912 -31.84 61.29 42.85
CA SER A 912 -31.77 61.09 41.40
C SER A 912 -32.02 59.63 41.02
N ALA A 913 -32.41 59.43 39.76
CA ALA A 913 -32.62 58.14 39.12
C ALA A 913 -32.20 58.21 37.64
N SER A 914 -32.23 57.10 36.93
CA SER A 914 -32.03 57.05 35.48
C SER A 914 -32.83 55.89 34.89
N THR A 915 -33.16 55.99 33.60
CA THR A 915 -33.65 54.85 32.80
C THR A 915 -33.02 54.85 31.42
N ASP A 916 -32.69 53.67 30.95
CA ASP A 916 -32.29 53.25 29.61
C ASP A 916 -33.35 52.31 28.99
N GLU A 917 -34.49 52.08 29.67
CA GLU A 917 -35.56 51.18 29.25
C GLU A 917 -36.78 51.95 28.70
N TRP A 918 -36.99 51.91 27.38
CA TRP A 918 -38.24 52.27 26.70
C TRP A 918 -38.39 51.50 25.37
N GLY A 919 -39.61 51.46 24.82
CA GLY A 919 -39.88 50.79 23.54
C GLY A 919 -39.93 51.73 22.33
N GLY A 920 -40.22 51.18 21.15
CA GLY A 920 -40.41 51.95 19.90
C GLY A 920 -41.59 52.94 19.89
N ASP A 921 -42.38 53.02 20.96
CA ASP A 921 -43.37 54.06 21.21
C ASP A 921 -42.83 55.25 22.03
N GLY A 922 -41.55 55.20 22.43
CA GLY A 922 -40.84 56.25 23.15
C GLY A 922 -41.33 56.52 24.56
N GLN A 923 -42.15 55.63 25.15
CA GLN A 923 -42.65 55.80 26.51
C GLN A 923 -41.63 55.31 27.52
N TRP A 924 -41.05 56.26 28.27
CA TRP A 924 -40.08 55.99 29.32
C TRP A 924 -40.70 56.19 30.70
N SER A 925 -40.17 55.48 31.70
CA SER A 925 -40.51 55.75 33.10
C SER A 925 -39.34 55.43 34.04
N ALA A 926 -39.27 56.12 35.18
CA ALA A 926 -38.29 55.88 36.22
C ALA A 926 -38.84 56.25 37.61
N THR A 927 -38.22 55.70 38.66
CA THR A 927 -38.74 55.79 40.04
C THR A 927 -37.75 56.44 41.01
N ILE A 928 -38.27 57.22 41.95
CA ILE A 928 -37.51 57.93 42.99
C ILE A 928 -38.11 57.61 44.36
N ASP A 929 -37.29 57.18 45.32
CA ASP A 929 -37.70 57.01 46.71
C ASP A 929 -37.79 58.37 47.43
N THR A 930 -38.94 58.66 48.05
CA THR A 930 -39.19 59.90 48.80
C THR A 930 -38.96 59.77 50.31
N SER A 931 -38.48 58.62 50.80
CA SER A 931 -38.42 58.29 52.23
C SER A 931 -37.47 59.14 53.07
N ASP A 932 -36.38 59.66 52.48
CA ASP A 932 -35.41 60.56 53.12
C ASP A 932 -35.68 62.06 52.83
N LEU A 933 -36.81 62.41 52.19
CA LEU A 933 -37.14 63.79 51.77
C LEU A 933 -38.03 64.54 52.77
N GLU A 934 -37.78 65.84 52.96
CA GLU A 934 -38.68 66.73 53.71
C GLU A 934 -39.91 67.12 52.86
N THR A 935 -40.99 67.57 53.51
CA THR A 935 -42.22 67.98 52.78
C THR A 935 -42.08 69.39 52.19
N GLY A 936 -42.40 69.53 50.90
CA GLY A 936 -42.21 70.77 50.16
C GLY A 936 -42.43 70.63 48.65
N THR A 937 -42.24 71.73 47.91
CA THR A 937 -42.30 71.74 46.44
C THR A 937 -40.90 71.54 45.86
N TYR A 938 -40.73 70.48 45.07
CA TYR A 938 -39.50 70.11 44.39
C TYR A 938 -39.67 70.27 42.87
N ILE A 939 -38.56 70.33 42.15
CA ILE A 939 -38.52 70.28 40.69
C ILE A 939 -37.99 68.90 40.30
N ILE A 940 -38.71 68.16 39.46
CA ILE A 940 -38.15 67.03 38.72
C ILE A 940 -37.57 67.62 37.43
N GLU A 941 -36.26 67.44 37.23
CA GLU A 941 -35.57 67.67 35.97
C GLU A 941 -35.35 66.32 35.30
N ALA A 942 -35.73 66.20 34.03
CA ALA A 942 -35.42 65.05 33.18
C ALA A 942 -34.47 65.53 32.05
N ASP A 943 -33.36 64.84 31.85
CA ASP A 943 -32.28 65.24 30.92
C ASP A 943 -31.73 64.02 30.17
N ASP A 944 -31.57 64.14 28.84
CA ASP A 944 -31.00 63.10 27.96
C ASP A 944 -29.60 63.48 27.41
N GLY A 945 -28.98 64.54 27.95
CA GLY A 945 -27.71 65.10 27.50
C GLY A 945 -27.82 66.24 26.46
N ASP A 946 -28.90 66.30 25.67
CA ASP A 946 -29.11 67.29 24.60
C ASP A 946 -30.40 68.10 24.77
N SER A 947 -31.40 67.51 25.44
CA SER A 947 -32.71 68.07 25.74
C SER A 947 -33.09 67.83 27.21
N THR A 948 -33.83 68.79 27.78
CA THR A 948 -34.15 68.85 29.21
C THR A 948 -35.58 69.35 29.41
N ASP A 949 -36.37 68.69 30.28
CA ASP A 949 -37.69 69.16 30.70
C ASP A 949 -37.80 69.23 32.24
N ARG A 950 -38.71 70.07 32.75
CA ARG A 950 -38.85 70.35 34.20
C ARG A 950 -40.30 70.49 34.65
N VAL A 951 -40.70 69.72 35.67
CA VAL A 951 -42.03 69.80 36.31
C VAL A 951 -41.94 70.00 37.83
N GLU A 952 -42.88 70.76 38.42
CA GLU A 952 -42.95 70.98 39.87
C GLU A 952 -43.85 69.93 40.55
N VAL A 953 -43.33 69.22 41.56
CA VAL A 953 -44.06 68.21 42.36
C VAL A 953 -44.12 68.62 43.84
N GLU A 954 -45.21 68.29 44.54
CA GLU A 954 -45.37 68.55 45.98
C GLU A 954 -45.26 67.25 46.79
N ILE A 955 -44.31 67.22 47.73
CA ILE A 955 -44.14 66.12 48.70
C ILE A 955 -44.87 66.47 50.00
N VAL A 956 -45.80 65.61 50.44
CA VAL A 956 -46.71 65.84 51.57
C VAL A 956 -46.52 64.82 52.70
N GLU A 957 -47.05 65.09 53.91
CA GLU A 957 -46.98 64.10 55.02
C GLU A 957 -47.94 62.91 54.78
N GLU A 958 -49.16 63.18 54.33
CA GLU A 958 -50.19 62.20 53.96
C GLU A 958 -51.00 62.76 52.77
N ARG A 959 -51.31 61.93 51.76
CA ARG A 959 -52.20 62.34 50.66
C ARG A 959 -53.67 62.24 51.09
N GLN A 960 -54.49 63.19 50.66
CA GLN A 960 -55.93 63.17 50.94
C GLN A 960 -56.66 62.28 49.92
N THR A 961 -57.04 61.06 50.32
CA THR A 961 -57.96 60.24 49.53
C THR A 961 -59.36 60.84 49.58
N ASP A 962 -60.00 61.02 48.43
CA ASP A 962 -61.38 61.52 48.35
C ASP A 962 -62.35 60.33 48.43
N ASP A 963 -62.43 59.75 49.64
CA ASP A 963 -63.29 58.62 49.98
C ASP A 963 -64.78 59.03 49.86
N GLY A 964 -65.30 59.03 48.63
CA GLY A 964 -66.60 59.58 48.24
C GLY A 964 -67.84 58.82 48.74
N GLU A 965 -68.03 58.73 50.06
CA GLU A 965 -69.16 58.06 50.71
C GLU A 965 -70.24 59.07 51.21
N ASP A 966 -71.21 59.43 50.36
CA ASP A 966 -72.51 59.96 50.85
C ASP A 966 -73.66 59.86 49.83
N GLY A 967 -74.90 59.69 50.32
CA GLY A 967 -76.09 60.24 49.64
C GLY A 967 -76.98 59.37 48.74
N SER A 968 -77.32 58.12 49.11
CA SER A 968 -78.49 57.43 48.50
C SER A 968 -79.83 57.92 49.07
N ASP A 969 -80.75 58.40 48.22
CA ASP A 969 -82.20 58.49 48.54
C ASP A 969 -83.07 58.46 47.26
N ASP A 970 -84.24 57.83 47.35
CA ASP A 970 -85.08 57.40 46.22
C ASP A 970 -86.06 58.50 45.71
N GLY A 971 -86.60 58.34 44.48
CA GLY A 971 -87.59 59.30 43.95
C GLY A 971 -88.23 58.96 42.59
N GLU A 972 -89.03 57.89 42.51
CA GLU A 972 -89.80 57.49 41.32
C GLU A 972 -90.83 58.54 40.84
N ASP A 973 -91.03 58.67 39.52
CA ASP A 973 -92.35 58.46 38.86
C ASP A 973 -92.30 58.70 37.32
N GLY A 974 -93.07 57.93 36.52
CA GLY A 974 -93.74 58.53 35.34
C GLY A 974 -93.47 58.09 33.88
N SER A 975 -93.34 56.79 33.59
CA SER A 975 -93.90 56.08 32.39
C SER A 975 -93.76 56.61 30.93
N ASP A 976 -93.42 55.67 30.01
CA ASP A 976 -94.21 55.20 28.84
C ASP A 976 -93.51 55.19 27.44
N ASP A 977 -93.88 54.19 26.62
CA ASP A 977 -93.64 53.97 25.16
C ASP A 977 -92.21 54.03 24.53
N GLY A 978 -91.65 52.86 24.17
CA GLY A 978 -91.32 52.55 22.75
C GLY A 978 -89.90 52.12 22.33
N SER A 979 -89.79 50.90 21.75
CA SER A 979 -88.63 50.29 21.03
C SER A 979 -87.36 50.03 21.87
N ASP A 980 -86.94 48.81 22.24
CA ASP A 980 -86.98 47.46 21.60
C ASP A 980 -85.81 47.25 20.60
N ASP A 981 -84.67 46.85 21.20
CA ASP A 981 -83.62 45.86 20.85
C ASP A 981 -82.55 46.07 19.73
N GLY A 982 -81.44 45.33 19.91
CA GLY A 982 -80.08 45.51 19.35
C GLY A 982 -79.13 46.05 20.43
N THR A 983 -78.46 45.28 21.31
CA THR A 983 -77.92 43.88 21.26
C THR A 983 -76.89 43.63 20.14
N ASP A 984 -75.84 42.83 20.32
CA ASP A 984 -75.51 41.92 21.44
C ASP A 984 -73.99 41.85 21.74
N ASP A 985 -73.61 41.06 22.76
CA ASP A 985 -72.23 40.61 23.00
C ASP A 985 -71.76 39.62 21.90
N GLY A 986 -70.47 39.24 21.93
CA GLY A 986 -70.09 37.86 21.59
C GLY A 986 -69.18 37.60 20.38
N THR A 987 -68.06 36.98 20.72
CA THR A 987 -67.18 36.08 19.94
C THR A 987 -67.81 35.19 18.86
N ASP A 988 -67.01 34.95 17.82
CA ASP A 988 -67.02 33.79 16.90
C ASP A 988 -65.53 33.62 16.48
N ASP A 989 -64.80 32.51 16.61
CA ASP A 989 -64.94 31.14 17.16
C ASP A 989 -66.33 30.59 17.55
N GLY A 990 -66.98 29.86 16.63
CA GLY A 990 -68.23 29.14 16.89
C GLY A 990 -68.70 28.21 15.76
N THR A 991 -68.01 27.09 15.55
CA THR A 991 -68.39 25.95 14.68
C THR A 991 -69.87 25.54 14.73
N ASP A 992 -70.48 25.15 13.59
CA ASP A 992 -71.44 24.02 13.53
C ASP A 992 -71.59 23.42 12.10
N ASP A 993 -72.04 22.17 12.04
CA ASP A 993 -72.26 21.36 10.82
C ASP A 993 -73.57 21.71 10.07
N GLY A 994 -73.66 21.33 8.79
CA GLY A 994 -74.75 21.81 7.90
C GLY A 994 -75.16 20.94 6.71
N THR A 995 -75.06 19.61 6.80
CA THR A 995 -75.56 18.56 5.86
C THR A 995 -76.60 18.96 4.79
N ASP A 996 -76.36 18.57 3.51
CA ASP A 996 -77.40 17.98 2.64
C ASP A 996 -76.77 17.11 1.52
N ASP A 997 -76.89 15.78 1.63
CA ASP A 997 -76.36 14.83 0.63
C ASP A 997 -77.26 14.72 -0.60
N GLY A 998 -76.72 15.08 -1.76
CA GLY A 998 -77.35 14.83 -3.06
C GLY A 998 -76.94 13.47 -3.65
N THR A 999 -77.80 12.46 -3.50
CA THR A 999 -77.68 11.14 -4.18
C THR A 999 -77.62 11.29 -5.72
N ASP A 1000 -77.10 10.35 -6.52
CA ASP A 1000 -77.05 8.88 -6.38
C ASP A 1000 -76.03 8.24 -7.38
N ASP A 1001 -75.89 6.90 -7.34
CA ASP A 1001 -75.22 5.98 -8.32
C ASP A 1001 -73.68 6.15 -8.55
N GLY A 1002 -72.77 5.20 -8.21
CA GLY A 1002 -72.89 3.97 -7.40
C GLY A 1002 -71.89 2.83 -7.77
N SER A 1003 -71.78 1.81 -6.89
CA SER A 1003 -71.20 0.44 -7.03
C SER A 1003 -69.78 0.15 -6.45
N ASP A 1004 -69.77 -0.66 -5.36
CA ASP A 1004 -68.99 -1.90 -5.06
C ASP A 1004 -67.42 -1.89 -5.08
N ASP A 1005 -66.65 -2.55 -4.18
CA ASP A 1005 -66.97 -3.38 -2.97
C ASP A 1005 -65.72 -3.68 -2.06
N GLY A 1006 -65.80 -3.44 -0.73
CA GLY A 1006 -65.00 -4.05 0.39
C GLY A 1006 -63.47 -3.78 0.56
N SER A 1007 -62.80 -4.01 1.71
CA SER A 1007 -63.24 -4.28 3.11
C SER A 1007 -62.07 -4.32 4.14
N ASP A 1008 -62.29 -3.82 5.38
CA ASP A 1008 -61.75 -4.21 6.73
C ASP A 1008 -60.19 -4.13 7.02
N ASP A 1009 -59.60 -3.91 8.22
CA ASP A 1009 -60.09 -3.64 9.61
C ASP A 1009 -58.97 -3.13 10.62
N GLY A 1010 -59.33 -2.38 11.69
CA GLY A 1010 -58.66 -2.24 13.04
C GLY A 1010 -57.50 -1.23 13.28
N SER A 1011 -57.05 -0.80 14.49
CA SER A 1011 -57.48 -0.79 15.94
C SER A 1011 -56.28 -1.10 16.90
N ASP A 1012 -55.98 -0.52 18.09
CA ASP A 1012 -56.34 0.63 19.00
C ASP A 1012 -55.05 0.88 19.92
N ASP A 1013 -54.82 1.71 20.97
CA ASP A 1013 -55.48 2.75 21.85
C ASP A 1013 -54.39 3.47 22.77
N GLY A 1014 -54.57 4.74 23.21
CA GLY A 1014 -54.22 5.21 24.60
C GLY A 1014 -53.07 6.21 25.00
N SER A 1015 -53.46 7.36 25.61
CA SER A 1015 -53.01 7.98 26.91
C SER A 1015 -51.57 8.51 27.21
N ASP A 1016 -51.27 9.43 28.18
CA ASP A 1016 -51.96 10.52 28.95
C ASP A 1016 -50.98 11.27 29.93
N ASP A 1017 -51.31 12.53 30.37
CA ASP A 1017 -50.79 13.34 31.53
C ASP A 1017 -49.25 13.62 31.68
N GLY A 1018 -48.68 14.65 32.36
CA GLY A 1018 -49.18 15.79 33.20
C GLY A 1018 -48.55 15.86 34.62
N GLY A 1019 -47.98 16.95 35.20
CA GLY A 1019 -47.68 18.35 34.80
C GLY A 1019 -47.19 19.22 36.02
N ASP A 1020 -47.02 20.56 35.84
CA ASP A 1020 -47.02 21.68 36.87
C ASP A 1020 -45.71 22.18 37.60
N SER A 1021 -45.66 23.52 37.81
CA SER A 1021 -45.15 24.33 38.97
C SER A 1021 -43.79 25.11 39.05
N THR A 1022 -43.87 26.43 38.79
CA THR A 1022 -43.37 27.61 39.59
C THR A 1022 -41.90 28.10 39.61
N ASP A 1023 -41.76 29.43 39.84
CA ASP A 1023 -40.60 30.31 39.54
C ASP A 1023 -39.84 30.93 40.76
N ASP A 1024 -38.79 31.71 40.44
CA ASP A 1024 -38.14 32.83 41.18
C ASP A 1024 -37.28 32.67 42.47
N GLY A 1025 -36.25 33.53 42.60
CA GLY A 1025 -35.93 34.14 43.92
C GLY A 1025 -34.50 34.13 44.53
N THR A 1026 -33.47 34.59 43.81
CA THR A 1026 -32.19 35.27 44.23
C THR A 1026 -32.24 36.09 45.57
N PRO A 1027 -31.14 36.44 46.34
CA PRO A 1027 -29.67 36.16 46.28
C PRO A 1027 -28.96 35.73 47.62
N GLY A 1028 -27.63 35.42 47.55
CA GLY A 1028 -26.65 36.14 48.40
C GLY A 1028 -25.65 35.41 49.35
N PHE A 1029 -24.40 35.91 49.36
CA PHE A 1029 -23.30 35.79 50.36
C PHE A 1029 -22.52 34.46 50.59
N GLY A 1030 -21.18 34.55 50.45
CA GLY A 1030 -20.23 33.98 51.44
C GLY A 1030 -19.13 33.04 50.93
N ALA A 1031 -17.91 33.56 50.69
CA ALA A 1031 -16.73 32.74 50.35
C ALA A 1031 -15.94 32.24 51.58
N LEU A 1032 -15.32 31.04 51.49
CA LEU A 1032 -13.91 30.68 51.86
C LEU A 1032 -13.69 29.19 52.30
N VAL A 1033 -12.48 28.66 52.02
CA VAL A 1033 -11.78 27.47 52.61
C VAL A 1033 -12.10 26.02 52.13
N ALA A 1034 -11.60 25.69 50.93
CA ALA A 1034 -10.63 24.62 50.59
C ALA A 1034 -10.44 23.27 51.38
N LEU A 1035 -10.28 22.19 50.57
CA LEU A 1035 -9.23 21.11 50.62
C LEU A 1035 -9.56 19.69 51.17
N VAL A 1036 -9.03 18.64 50.48
CA VAL A 1036 -8.87 17.19 50.85
C VAL A 1036 -10.17 16.34 50.75
N ALA A 1037 -10.27 15.14 50.15
CA ALA A 1037 -9.45 14.27 49.24
C ALA A 1037 -10.40 13.25 48.53
N LEU A 1038 -10.21 12.85 47.26
CA LEU A 1038 -9.36 11.76 46.71
C LEU A 1038 -9.77 10.31 47.09
N ILE A 1039 -9.88 9.44 46.05
CA ILE A 1039 -9.99 7.95 46.00
C ILE A 1039 -11.37 7.39 45.61
N ALA A 1040 -11.32 6.38 44.71
CA ALA A 1040 -12.39 5.50 44.17
C ALA A 1040 -13.28 6.12 43.06
N ALA A 1041 -13.51 5.45 41.91
CA ALA A 1041 -12.92 4.19 41.44
C ALA A 1041 -12.84 4.09 39.90
N ALA A 1042 -11.66 3.72 39.40
CA ALA A 1042 -11.45 3.13 38.08
C ALA A 1042 -10.54 1.89 38.28
N LEU A 1043 -11.14 0.69 38.25
CA LEU A 1043 -10.50 -0.65 38.15
C LEU A 1043 -11.51 -1.75 38.51
N LEU A 1044 -12.23 -2.30 37.52
CA LEU A 1044 -12.56 -3.73 37.50
C LEU A 1044 -12.95 -4.22 36.09
N ALA A 1045 -11.94 -4.60 35.30
CA ALA A 1045 -12.13 -5.40 34.10
C ALA A 1045 -11.93 -6.90 34.39
N THR A 1046 -12.32 -7.76 33.45
CA THR A 1046 -12.07 -9.22 33.37
C THR A 1046 -12.84 -10.14 34.33
N ARG A 1047 -13.92 -10.75 33.82
CA ARG A 1047 -13.96 -12.13 33.25
C ARG A 1047 -15.37 -12.38 32.70
N ARG A 1048 -15.58 -12.75 31.43
CA ARG A 1048 -15.08 -13.91 30.66
C ARG A 1048 -15.63 -15.23 31.21
N ASP A 1049 -16.59 -15.80 30.47
CA ASP A 1049 -16.72 -17.23 30.11
C ASP A 1049 -18.18 -17.53 29.71
N ASN A 1050 -18.54 -17.20 28.46
CA ASN A 1050 -19.37 -18.02 27.57
C ASN A 1050 -19.29 -17.49 26.13
#